data_AF-A0A4Q5UZQ6-F1
#
_entry.id   AF-A0A4Q5UZQ6-F1
#
_cell.length_a   1.000
_cell.length_b   1.000
_cell.length_c   1.000
_cell.angle_alpha   90.00
_cell.angle_beta   90.00
_cell.angle_gamma   90.00
#
_symmetry.space_group_name_H-M   'P 1'
#
loop_
_entity.id
_entity.type
_entity.pdbx_description
1 polymer ?
#
loop_
_entity_poly.entity_id
_entity_poly.type
_entity_poly.pdbx_seq_one_letter_code
_entity_poly.pdbx_strand_id
1 'polypeptide(L)'
;MKPSTTLFGVMTQFFTLSLFLFLLPFVVSAQNDSAFRSAKSRVLRTIKSRPIDKIFTQKIEHFYGITCDSLLQKNVMVEDRSMLVILTRLFNATDEKLQKKTINILRIPSVNEYFLETLREYKRQPVNKLLRDIGISQSSILESAFDGTKLGDSIHLVVSIREMLNSPYFISTRLSNDIYIPYRDTMLYYLANTAPEILNEKLASKDALFTTLVKNSGNKTVKAVTAFEKDIYYEKMLPFGLAIQENLFTADSIRKLTQTPSAYYRAFIDETLRLYGSENRMVKTYLEKPIVELNKTLAAKFYIDDINLLHESPDNVRFKSIENLSSRELYFLLVGGTGQLYTSSFLHLYKKLMMTTEKEGLDNFLSNIHYYQFGQFVSNVSVYGLVDDLVEHLQPEKFAQLMGNHFRTVLSTQLTDNEVVLNAMTISEILYEIKRQPVVQRILLEQVNQFGKSRMQKDVMLQRLFAGFENILQNKTDYTADPTYDVLPVERLQRNNEMVQVHFFYDDEDGTSSFASSLASYDKKDWEKKDTGNYIILTSLSGNNMKVFMNKPMTKPGSDSTQDEMLRDIASQGYEITSFIHRGHSYHLYQSLRKISPSCQFVFLGSCGGYSEALNVFELNPDVNIIVTRNIGSKLINDPLLQKINQDLVAGQDINWDETWAAFDTKFTSKQTRDLFSSYIPPNKFIGVKFIRKVFSF
;
A
#
# COMPACT_ATOMS: atom_id res chain seq x y z
N MET A 1 12.27 -23.87 -66.32
CA MET A 1 13.73 -23.70 -66.51
C MET A 1 14.06 -22.20 -66.49
N LYS A 2 15.18 -21.82 -65.86
CA LYS A 2 15.91 -20.54 -66.06
C LYS A 2 17.25 -20.89 -66.74
N PRO A 3 17.83 -20.03 -67.60
CA PRO A 3 18.70 -18.91 -67.18
C PRO A 3 18.31 -17.57 -67.89
N SER A 4 18.53 -16.34 -67.39
CA SER A 4 19.78 -15.54 -67.19
C SER A 4 20.66 -15.49 -68.46
N THR A 5 21.17 -14.36 -68.97
CA THR A 5 21.77 -13.14 -68.37
C THR A 5 21.93 -12.02 -69.44
N THR A 6 22.02 -10.73 -69.07
CA THR A 6 23.04 -9.76 -69.56
C THR A 6 23.00 -8.41 -68.82
N LEU A 7 24.10 -7.65 -68.84
CA LEU A 7 24.31 -6.34 -68.18
C LEU A 7 25.32 -5.47 -68.98
N PHE A 8 25.47 -4.17 -68.63
CA PHE A 8 26.21 -3.07 -69.35
C PHE A 8 25.50 -2.55 -70.63
N GLY A 9 25.48 -1.27 -71.04
CA GLY A 9 26.03 0.03 -70.55
C GLY A 9 26.04 1.07 -71.73
N VAL A 10 26.32 2.39 -71.66
CA VAL A 10 26.62 3.41 -70.62
C VAL A 10 26.37 4.84 -71.21
N MET A 11 25.77 5.81 -70.46
CA MET A 11 25.73 7.30 -70.71
C MET A 11 24.98 7.84 -71.99
N THR A 12 24.44 9.09 -72.10
CA THR A 12 24.38 10.31 -71.23
C THR A 12 23.22 11.28 -71.61
N GLN A 13 22.81 12.13 -70.64
CA GLN A 13 22.33 13.54 -70.77
C GLN A 13 20.87 13.97 -71.18
N PHE A 14 20.18 14.53 -70.16
CA PHE A 14 19.50 15.86 -70.08
C PHE A 14 17.99 16.13 -70.33
N PHE A 15 17.40 16.86 -69.35
CA PHE A 15 16.17 17.69 -69.30
C PHE A 15 14.79 17.01 -69.55
N THR A 16 13.81 17.00 -68.63
CA THR A 16 13.25 18.15 -67.86
C THR A 16 12.56 17.78 -66.51
N LEU A 17 12.41 18.82 -65.67
CA LEU A 17 11.54 18.95 -64.47
C LEU A 17 10.03 18.75 -64.79
N SER A 18 9.07 18.55 -63.87
CA SER A 18 9.02 18.88 -62.43
C SER A 18 7.83 18.19 -61.67
N LEU A 19 7.71 18.52 -60.38
CA LEU A 19 6.45 18.59 -59.58
C LEU A 19 5.97 17.38 -58.74
N PHE A 20 6.79 16.83 -57.83
CA PHE A 20 6.26 16.06 -56.68
C PHE A 20 7.23 16.02 -55.47
N LEU A 21 7.50 17.15 -54.78
CA LEU A 21 8.32 17.15 -53.54
C LEU A 21 8.27 18.45 -52.71
N PHE A 22 7.11 18.86 -52.16
CA PHE A 22 7.04 19.99 -51.20
C PHE A 22 6.00 19.91 -50.05
N LEU A 23 5.17 18.87 -49.96
CA LEU A 23 4.09 18.79 -48.94
C LEU A 23 4.47 18.11 -47.61
N LEU A 24 5.56 17.34 -47.57
CA LEU A 24 5.94 16.54 -46.38
C LEU A 24 6.22 17.36 -45.09
N PRO A 25 7.01 18.44 -45.09
CA PRO A 25 7.32 19.14 -43.83
C PRO A 25 6.13 19.91 -43.25
N PHE A 26 5.23 20.43 -44.10
CA PHE A 26 4.03 21.17 -43.64
C PHE A 26 3.02 20.25 -42.96
N VAL A 27 2.76 19.06 -43.52
CA VAL A 27 1.82 18.08 -42.92
C VAL A 27 2.35 17.61 -41.55
N VAL A 28 3.64 17.29 -41.45
CA VAL A 28 4.26 16.87 -40.16
C VAL A 28 4.21 18.01 -39.13
N SER A 29 4.46 19.26 -39.52
CA SER A 29 4.37 20.41 -38.62
C SER A 29 2.94 20.62 -38.07
N ALA A 30 1.93 20.58 -38.95
CA ALA A 30 0.53 20.74 -38.56
C ALA A 30 0.02 19.58 -37.68
N GLN A 31 0.45 18.35 -37.97
CA GLN A 31 0.08 17.16 -37.21
C GLN A 31 0.69 17.17 -35.79
N ASN A 32 1.93 17.67 -35.64
CA ASN A 32 2.59 17.83 -34.34
C ASN A 32 1.93 18.92 -33.47
N ASP A 33 1.51 20.05 -34.06
CA ASP A 33 0.75 21.10 -33.34
C ASP A 33 -0.63 20.56 -32.89
N SER A 34 -1.32 19.81 -33.75
CA SER A 34 -2.58 19.14 -33.39
C SER A 34 -2.40 18.16 -32.21
N ALA A 35 -1.35 17.35 -32.23
CA ALA A 35 -1.02 16.41 -31.15
C ALA A 35 -0.72 17.12 -29.83
N PHE A 36 0.07 18.20 -29.87
CA PHE A 36 0.38 19.04 -28.71
C PHE A 36 -0.88 19.64 -28.08
N ARG A 37 -1.74 20.30 -28.89
CA ARG A 37 -2.99 20.90 -28.41
C ARG A 37 -3.91 19.85 -27.80
N SER A 38 -4.04 18.70 -28.45
CA SER A 38 -4.84 17.56 -27.97
C SER A 38 -4.33 17.04 -26.61
N ALA A 39 -3.01 16.87 -26.44
CA ALA A 39 -2.41 16.48 -25.17
C ALA A 39 -2.60 17.53 -24.07
N LYS A 40 -2.36 18.82 -24.39
CA LYS A 40 -2.58 19.97 -23.49
C LYS A 40 -4.02 20.03 -23.00
N SER A 41 -4.99 19.83 -23.90
CA SER A 41 -6.42 19.83 -23.56
C SER A 41 -6.84 18.62 -22.72
N ARG A 42 -6.28 17.42 -22.94
CA ARG A 42 -6.56 16.25 -22.09
C ARG A 42 -6.03 16.45 -20.68
N VAL A 43 -4.74 16.72 -20.54
CA VAL A 43 -4.11 16.85 -19.22
C VAL A 43 -4.72 18.01 -18.41
N LEU A 44 -5.05 19.14 -19.06
CA LEU A 44 -5.77 20.23 -18.39
C LEU A 44 -7.21 19.85 -18.03
N ARG A 45 -7.92 19.03 -18.80
CA ARG A 45 -9.24 18.51 -18.42
C ARG A 45 -9.13 17.61 -17.20
N THR A 46 -8.14 16.71 -17.16
CA THR A 46 -7.88 15.81 -16.03
C THR A 46 -7.45 16.58 -14.77
N ILE A 47 -6.65 17.64 -14.91
CA ILE A 47 -6.23 18.49 -13.78
C ILE A 47 -7.36 19.42 -13.30
N LYS A 48 -8.17 19.96 -14.22
CA LYS A 48 -9.27 20.89 -13.88
C LYS A 48 -10.61 20.21 -13.60
N SER A 49 -10.71 18.88 -13.68
CA SER A 49 -11.93 18.15 -13.30
C SER A 49 -12.22 18.23 -11.80
N ARG A 50 -11.23 18.63 -10.99
CA ARG A 50 -11.33 18.78 -9.55
C ARG A 50 -10.69 20.09 -9.08
N PRO A 51 -11.46 21.04 -8.52
CA PRO A 51 -10.90 22.26 -7.96
C PRO A 51 -10.13 21.94 -6.66
N ILE A 52 -8.90 22.45 -6.54
CA ILE A 52 -8.03 22.21 -5.38
C ILE A 52 -7.93 23.46 -4.50
N ASP A 53 -7.15 24.45 -4.95
CA ASP A 53 -7.13 25.80 -4.38
C ASP A 53 -6.64 26.82 -5.42
N LYS A 54 -6.66 28.11 -5.06
CA LYS A 54 -6.23 29.23 -5.92
C LYS A 54 -4.73 29.18 -6.26
N ILE A 55 -3.88 28.78 -5.33
CA ILE A 55 -2.40 28.73 -5.51
C ILE A 55 -2.04 27.59 -6.47
N PHE A 56 -2.62 26.40 -6.27
CA PHE A 56 -2.51 25.28 -7.18
C PHE A 56 -2.98 25.65 -8.59
N THR A 57 -4.19 26.25 -8.69
CA THR A 57 -4.76 26.69 -9.97
C THR A 57 -3.82 27.69 -10.68
N GLN A 58 -3.31 28.69 -9.95
CA GLN A 58 -2.33 29.65 -10.49
C GLN A 58 -1.04 28.99 -10.96
N LYS A 59 -0.48 28.02 -10.22
CA LYS A 59 0.71 27.27 -10.65
C LYS A 59 0.46 26.49 -11.95
N ILE A 60 -0.69 25.83 -12.07
CA ILE A 60 -1.08 25.10 -13.29
C ILE A 60 -1.28 26.07 -14.46
N GLU A 61 -2.06 27.14 -14.29
CA GLU A 61 -2.33 28.09 -15.38
C GLU A 61 -1.09 28.85 -15.82
N HIS A 62 -0.19 29.21 -14.89
CA HIS A 62 1.09 29.83 -15.22
C HIS A 62 2.00 28.88 -16.02
N PHE A 63 2.09 27.61 -15.65
CA PHE A 63 2.93 26.66 -16.37
C PHE A 63 2.36 26.35 -17.76
N TYR A 64 1.11 25.87 -17.82
CA TYR A 64 0.50 25.42 -19.07
C TYR A 64 0.10 26.57 -20.00
N GLY A 65 -0.30 27.74 -19.46
CA GLY A 65 -0.79 28.88 -20.23
C GLY A 65 0.26 29.93 -20.60
N ILE A 66 1.32 30.10 -19.80
CA ILE A 66 2.33 31.16 -20.03
C ILE A 66 3.71 30.55 -20.29
N THR A 67 4.16 29.63 -19.44
CA THR A 67 5.53 29.11 -19.52
C THR A 67 5.74 28.22 -20.74
N CYS A 68 4.84 27.26 -20.98
CA CYS A 68 4.91 26.37 -22.15
C CYS A 68 4.90 27.17 -23.46
N ASP A 69 4.00 28.15 -23.57
CA ASP A 69 3.81 28.94 -24.79
C ASP A 69 5.03 29.86 -25.03
N SER A 70 5.67 30.38 -23.97
CA SER A 70 6.96 31.11 -24.07
C SER A 70 8.12 30.20 -24.51
N LEU A 71 8.17 28.95 -24.04
CA LEU A 71 9.20 27.98 -24.47
C LEU A 71 9.05 27.60 -25.95
N LEU A 72 7.81 27.49 -26.44
CA LEU A 72 7.52 27.27 -27.86
C LEU A 72 7.90 28.48 -28.72
N GLN A 73 7.48 29.70 -28.34
CA GLN A 73 7.82 30.93 -29.06
C GLN A 73 9.34 31.14 -29.22
N LYS A 74 10.13 30.73 -28.22
CA LYS A 74 11.60 30.80 -28.25
C LYS A 74 12.26 29.73 -29.13
N ASN A 75 11.50 28.82 -29.73
CA ASN A 75 11.98 27.68 -30.52
C ASN A 75 13.11 26.90 -29.81
N VAL A 76 12.93 26.66 -28.50
CA VAL A 76 13.96 25.98 -27.69
C VAL A 76 14.15 24.55 -28.20
N MET A 77 15.39 24.20 -28.49
CA MET A 77 15.80 22.83 -28.79
C MET A 77 16.52 22.23 -27.58
N VAL A 78 16.18 20.98 -27.24
CA VAL A 78 16.93 20.17 -26.28
C VAL A 78 17.65 19.12 -27.11
N GLU A 79 18.97 19.29 -27.25
CA GLU A 79 19.76 18.56 -28.24
C GLU A 79 19.18 18.74 -29.65
N ASP A 80 18.71 17.67 -30.30
CA ASP A 80 18.08 17.67 -31.62
C ASP A 80 16.53 17.64 -31.56
N ARG A 81 15.92 17.54 -30.37
CA ARG A 81 14.47 17.52 -30.20
C ARG A 81 13.89 18.91 -29.96
N SER A 82 12.75 19.18 -30.60
CA SER A 82 11.99 20.41 -30.39
C SER A 82 11.16 20.37 -29.12
N MET A 83 11.02 21.53 -28.47
CA MET A 83 10.20 21.68 -27.28
C MET A 83 8.73 21.24 -27.48
N LEU A 84 8.19 21.36 -28.69
CA LEU A 84 6.85 20.91 -29.05
C LEU A 84 6.68 19.40 -28.79
N VAL A 85 7.64 18.59 -29.22
CA VAL A 85 7.63 17.13 -29.02
C VAL A 85 7.78 16.79 -27.53
N ILE A 86 8.71 17.46 -26.84
CA ILE A 86 9.00 17.24 -25.42
C ILE A 86 7.79 17.58 -24.54
N LEU A 87 7.15 18.73 -24.75
CA LEU A 87 5.95 19.11 -24.00
C LEU A 87 4.75 18.20 -24.34
N THR A 88 4.60 17.77 -25.59
CA THR A 88 3.55 16.79 -25.97
C THR A 88 3.71 15.49 -25.20
N ARG A 89 4.95 15.01 -25.06
CA ARG A 89 5.28 13.80 -24.29
C ARG A 89 5.09 13.98 -22.80
N LEU A 90 5.53 15.11 -22.23
CA LEU A 90 5.29 15.49 -20.84
C LEU A 90 3.79 15.44 -20.51
N PHE A 91 2.95 16.03 -21.37
CA PHE A 91 1.50 16.10 -21.16
C PHE A 91 0.83 14.73 -21.28
N ASN A 92 1.22 13.92 -22.28
CA ASN A 92 0.70 12.55 -22.43
C ASN A 92 1.07 11.67 -21.23
N ALA A 93 2.33 11.68 -20.79
CA ALA A 93 2.77 10.89 -19.64
C ALA A 93 2.11 11.36 -18.33
N THR A 94 1.91 12.67 -18.17
CA THR A 94 1.19 13.23 -17.02
C THR A 94 -0.27 12.78 -17.00
N ASP A 95 -0.97 12.89 -18.12
CA ASP A 95 -2.37 12.46 -18.26
C ASP A 95 -2.51 10.96 -18.01
N GLU A 96 -1.66 10.12 -18.61
CA GLU A 96 -1.65 8.67 -18.41
C GLU A 96 -1.45 8.29 -16.94
N LYS A 97 -0.47 8.90 -16.25
CA LYS A 97 -0.19 8.59 -14.84
C LYS A 97 -1.32 9.03 -13.91
N LEU A 98 -1.99 10.13 -14.21
CA LEU A 98 -3.20 10.61 -13.51
C LEU A 98 -4.39 9.66 -13.72
N GLN A 99 -4.67 9.27 -14.97
CA GLN A 99 -5.76 8.33 -15.31
C GLN A 99 -5.55 6.96 -14.65
N LYS A 100 -4.30 6.49 -14.57
CA LYS A 100 -3.92 5.25 -13.86
C LYS A 100 -3.86 5.41 -12.32
N LYS A 101 -4.13 6.61 -11.76
CA LYS A 101 -3.96 6.95 -10.33
C LYS A 101 -2.56 6.66 -9.76
N THR A 102 -1.53 6.61 -10.61
CA THR A 102 -0.13 6.32 -10.22
C THR A 102 0.67 7.56 -9.82
N ILE A 103 0.06 8.74 -9.91
CA ILE A 103 0.57 10.00 -9.35
C ILE A 103 -0.61 10.79 -8.78
N ASN A 104 -0.41 11.41 -7.62
CA ASN A 104 -1.38 12.33 -7.05
C ASN A 104 -1.36 13.67 -7.81
N ILE A 105 -2.53 14.24 -8.08
CA ILE A 105 -2.69 15.54 -8.76
C ILE A 105 -1.89 16.68 -8.09
N LEU A 106 -1.69 16.63 -6.78
CA LEU A 106 -0.88 17.60 -6.04
C LEU A 106 0.62 17.54 -6.36
N ARG A 107 1.11 16.48 -7.00
CA ARG A 107 2.50 16.39 -7.47
C ARG A 107 2.75 16.99 -8.86
N ILE A 108 1.70 17.40 -9.60
CA ILE A 108 1.88 17.99 -10.93
C ILE A 108 2.66 19.33 -10.89
N PRO A 109 2.45 20.24 -9.91
CA PRO A 109 3.29 21.42 -9.76
C PRO A 109 4.78 21.08 -9.60
N SER A 110 5.13 20.05 -8.83
CA SER A 110 6.52 19.59 -8.72
C SER A 110 7.05 19.01 -10.03
N VAL A 111 6.27 18.19 -10.76
CA VAL A 111 6.65 17.72 -12.11
C VAL A 111 7.01 18.90 -13.03
N ASN A 112 6.16 19.93 -13.05
CA ASN A 112 6.37 21.14 -13.85
C ASN A 112 7.63 21.91 -13.44
N GLU A 113 7.85 22.09 -12.13
CA GLU A 113 9.02 22.80 -11.59
C GLU A 113 10.34 22.05 -11.90
N TYR A 114 10.38 20.73 -11.68
CA TYR A 114 11.56 19.90 -11.98
C TYR A 114 11.78 19.70 -13.48
N PHE A 115 10.76 19.76 -14.33
CA PHE A 115 10.91 19.83 -15.79
C PHE A 115 11.68 21.11 -16.19
N LEU A 116 11.28 22.27 -15.67
CA LEU A 116 11.96 23.55 -15.96
C LEU A 116 13.38 23.59 -15.39
N GLU A 117 13.61 23.02 -14.21
CA GLU A 117 14.93 22.92 -13.61
C GLU A 117 15.84 21.99 -14.42
N THR A 118 15.32 20.86 -14.89
CA THR A 118 16.01 19.96 -15.82
C THR A 118 16.46 20.71 -17.07
N LEU A 119 15.57 21.48 -17.71
CA LEU A 119 15.92 22.32 -18.87
C LEU A 119 17.04 23.35 -18.60
N ARG A 120 17.11 23.91 -17.38
CA ARG A 120 18.12 24.91 -17.00
C ARG A 120 19.47 24.28 -16.66
N GLU A 121 19.47 23.14 -15.98
CA GLU A 121 20.62 22.64 -15.24
C GLU A 121 21.26 21.37 -15.84
N TYR A 122 20.63 20.67 -16.80
CA TYR A 122 21.18 19.42 -17.36
C TYR A 122 22.56 19.56 -18.02
N LYS A 123 22.91 20.76 -18.50
CA LYS A 123 24.24 21.08 -19.05
C LYS A 123 25.26 21.51 -18.00
N ARG A 124 24.82 21.78 -16.77
CA ARG A 124 25.62 22.32 -15.65
C ARG A 124 25.95 21.28 -14.60
N GLN A 125 25.10 20.28 -14.42
CA GLN A 125 25.30 19.21 -13.46
C GLN A 125 24.69 17.87 -13.89
N PRO A 126 25.21 16.74 -13.38
CA PRO A 126 24.62 15.42 -13.61
C PRO A 126 23.14 15.34 -13.22
N VAL A 127 22.33 14.76 -14.09
CA VAL A 127 20.88 14.59 -13.94
C VAL A 127 20.49 13.89 -12.63
N ASN A 128 21.30 12.94 -12.15
CA ASN A 128 21.05 12.23 -10.89
C ASN A 128 21.02 13.15 -9.65
N LYS A 129 21.65 14.34 -9.69
CA LYS A 129 21.53 15.35 -8.63
C LYS A 129 20.15 16.01 -8.63
N LEU A 130 19.60 16.28 -9.81
CA LEU A 130 18.29 16.91 -10.00
C LEU A 130 17.15 15.97 -9.60
N LEU A 131 17.24 14.68 -9.99
CA LEU A 131 16.16 13.72 -9.79
C LEU A 131 16.16 13.05 -8.40
N ARG A 132 17.11 13.36 -7.52
CA ARG A 132 17.23 12.72 -6.19
C ARG A 132 16.05 13.04 -5.28
N ASP A 133 15.49 14.25 -5.42
CA ASP A 133 14.54 14.86 -4.49
C ASP A 133 13.07 14.77 -4.96
N ILE A 134 12.81 14.07 -6.07
CA ILE A 134 11.46 13.71 -6.54
C ILE A 134 11.17 12.23 -6.34
N GLY A 135 9.90 11.85 -6.19
CA GLY A 135 9.42 10.45 -6.15
C GLY A 135 9.48 9.74 -7.51
N ILE A 136 9.26 8.42 -7.49
CA ILE A 136 9.36 7.54 -8.67
C ILE A 136 8.35 7.94 -9.75
N SER A 137 7.10 8.21 -9.34
CA SER A 137 5.99 8.68 -10.18
C SER A 137 6.39 9.88 -11.02
N GLN A 138 6.85 10.95 -10.36
CA GLN A 138 7.34 12.18 -10.97
C GLN A 138 8.52 11.94 -11.92
N SER A 139 9.50 11.12 -11.51
CA SER A 139 10.69 10.89 -12.33
C SER A 139 10.39 10.15 -13.64
N SER A 140 9.45 9.20 -13.63
CA SER A 140 9.01 8.49 -14.84
C SER A 140 8.28 9.38 -15.87
N ILE A 141 7.65 10.48 -15.42
CA ILE A 141 7.05 11.48 -16.31
C ILE A 141 8.13 12.31 -17.00
N LEU A 142 9.19 12.70 -16.26
CA LEU A 142 10.33 13.43 -16.83
C LEU A 142 11.11 12.58 -17.83
N GLU A 143 11.32 11.30 -17.55
CA GLU A 143 11.87 10.33 -18.50
C GLU A 143 11.09 10.33 -19.82
N SER A 144 9.77 10.14 -19.73
CA SER A 144 8.88 10.11 -20.89
C SER A 144 8.93 11.42 -21.70
N ALA A 145 9.04 12.57 -21.03
CA ALA A 145 9.14 13.87 -21.67
C ALA A 145 10.40 14.03 -22.54
N PHE A 146 11.55 13.52 -22.06
CA PHE A 146 12.85 13.67 -22.71
C PHE A 146 13.29 12.46 -23.54
N ASP A 147 12.49 11.39 -23.63
CA ASP A 147 12.80 10.17 -24.39
C ASP A 147 13.36 10.43 -25.82
N GLY A 148 14.31 9.60 -26.25
CA GLY A 148 15.06 9.80 -27.49
C GLY A 148 15.80 11.14 -27.54
N THR A 149 16.46 11.50 -26.43
CA THR A 149 17.59 12.44 -26.33
C THR A 149 18.64 11.81 -25.43
N LYS A 150 19.90 12.24 -25.46
CA LYS A 150 20.93 11.76 -24.54
C LYS A 150 20.64 12.16 -23.09
N LEU A 151 20.00 13.32 -22.90
CA LEU A 151 19.36 13.70 -21.64
C LEU A 151 18.31 12.67 -21.20
N GLY A 152 17.44 12.25 -22.12
CA GLY A 152 16.45 11.19 -21.93
C GLY A 152 17.09 9.88 -21.49
N ASP A 153 18.14 9.42 -22.18
CA ASP A 153 18.91 8.21 -21.82
C ASP A 153 19.51 8.33 -20.40
N SER A 154 20.01 9.52 -20.06
CA SER A 154 20.57 9.82 -18.72
C SER A 154 19.50 9.84 -17.63
N ILE A 155 18.28 10.29 -17.94
CA ILE A 155 17.13 10.22 -17.04
C ILE A 155 16.66 8.76 -16.91
N HIS A 156 16.50 8.03 -18.01
CA HIS A 156 16.10 6.62 -18.06
C HIS A 156 17.00 5.76 -17.18
N LEU A 157 18.33 5.92 -17.27
CA LEU A 157 19.27 5.21 -16.40
C LEU A 157 18.97 5.44 -14.91
N VAL A 158 18.72 6.69 -14.50
CA VAL A 158 18.40 7.04 -13.11
C VAL A 158 17.04 6.48 -12.69
N VAL A 159 16.00 6.61 -13.52
CA VAL A 159 14.65 6.13 -13.21
C VAL A 159 14.61 4.61 -13.17
N SER A 160 15.19 3.93 -14.16
CA SER A 160 15.23 2.47 -14.22
C SER A 160 16.03 1.86 -13.05
N ILE A 161 17.11 2.50 -12.60
CA ILE A 161 17.78 2.10 -11.34
C ILE A 161 16.81 2.23 -10.15
N ARG A 162 16.02 3.31 -10.07
CA ARG A 162 15.06 3.48 -8.97
C ARG A 162 13.90 2.48 -9.04
N GLU A 163 13.39 2.17 -10.22
CA GLU A 163 12.42 1.09 -10.43
C GLU A 163 12.99 -0.27 -10.00
N MET A 164 14.25 -0.56 -10.34
CA MET A 164 14.96 -1.76 -9.89
C MET A 164 15.15 -1.83 -8.36
N LEU A 165 15.35 -0.68 -7.70
CA LEU A 165 15.42 -0.60 -6.24
C LEU A 165 14.04 -0.74 -5.56
N ASN A 166 12.98 -0.21 -6.17
CA ASN A 166 11.61 -0.35 -5.65
C ASN A 166 11.05 -1.77 -5.89
N SER A 167 11.31 -2.34 -7.06
CA SER A 167 10.85 -3.66 -7.53
C SER A 167 12.04 -4.54 -7.97
N PRO A 168 12.67 -5.31 -7.05
CA PRO A 168 13.90 -6.08 -7.31
C PRO A 168 13.82 -7.07 -8.49
N TYR A 169 12.63 -7.56 -8.84
CA TYR A 169 12.39 -8.39 -10.02
C TYR A 169 12.97 -7.77 -11.32
N PHE A 170 12.91 -6.44 -11.46
CA PHE A 170 13.47 -5.77 -12.63
C PHE A 170 14.99 -5.89 -12.74
N ILE A 171 15.72 -6.11 -11.64
CA ILE A 171 17.16 -6.38 -11.70
C ILE A 171 17.40 -7.70 -12.46
N SER A 172 16.62 -8.73 -12.15
CA SER A 172 16.77 -10.06 -12.78
C SER A 172 16.51 -10.08 -14.30
N THR A 173 15.81 -9.07 -14.81
CA THR A 173 15.39 -8.97 -16.23
C THR A 173 16.12 -7.89 -17.02
N ARG A 174 16.54 -6.78 -16.39
CA ARG A 174 17.16 -5.63 -17.08
C ARG A 174 18.68 -5.60 -17.04
N LEU A 175 19.33 -6.25 -16.05
CA LEU A 175 20.77 -6.06 -15.75
C LEU A 175 21.75 -6.52 -16.86
N SER A 176 21.26 -7.29 -17.83
CA SER A 176 21.99 -7.68 -19.04
C SER A 176 22.26 -6.53 -19.99
N ASN A 177 21.45 -5.47 -19.99
CA ASN A 177 21.66 -4.30 -20.84
C ASN A 177 22.96 -3.56 -20.44
N ASP A 178 23.71 -3.12 -21.44
CA ASP A 178 25.04 -2.51 -21.27
C ASP A 178 25.01 -1.18 -20.51
N ILE A 179 23.89 -0.44 -20.54
CA ILE A 179 23.74 0.81 -19.77
C ILE A 179 23.90 0.60 -18.25
N TYR A 180 23.70 -0.63 -17.77
CA TYR A 180 23.85 -0.97 -16.35
C TYR A 180 25.22 -1.55 -15.99
N ILE A 181 26.17 -1.72 -16.94
CA ILE A 181 27.52 -2.25 -16.66
C ILE A 181 28.17 -1.60 -15.42
N PRO A 182 28.19 -0.26 -15.25
CA PRO A 182 28.79 0.40 -14.08
C PRO A 182 28.10 0.11 -12.74
N TYR A 183 26.88 -0.44 -12.78
CA TYR A 183 26.03 -0.68 -11.61
C TYR A 183 25.83 -2.17 -11.31
N ARG A 184 26.39 -3.10 -12.11
CA ARG A 184 26.14 -4.54 -11.99
C ARG A 184 26.41 -5.08 -10.59
N ASP A 185 27.52 -4.72 -9.97
CA ASP A 185 27.85 -5.16 -8.60
C ASP A 185 26.92 -4.55 -7.53
N THR A 186 26.52 -3.29 -7.70
CA THR A 186 25.58 -2.62 -6.78
C THR A 186 24.17 -3.20 -6.88
N MET A 187 23.70 -3.48 -8.10
CA MET A 187 22.40 -4.12 -8.33
C MET A 187 22.41 -5.59 -7.92
N LEU A 188 23.52 -6.31 -8.11
CA LEU A 188 23.70 -7.68 -7.60
C LEU A 188 23.64 -7.71 -6.06
N TYR A 189 24.35 -6.80 -5.40
CA TYR A 189 24.24 -6.63 -3.94
C TYR A 189 22.80 -6.33 -3.53
N TYR A 190 22.11 -5.40 -4.20
CA TYR A 190 20.75 -5.04 -3.84
C TYR A 190 19.77 -6.20 -4.02
N LEU A 191 19.87 -6.93 -5.13
CA LEU A 191 19.07 -8.13 -5.39
C LEU A 191 19.33 -9.20 -4.31
N ALA A 192 20.61 -9.50 -4.03
CA ALA A 192 21.00 -10.41 -2.94
C ALA A 192 20.45 -9.97 -1.58
N ASN A 193 20.35 -8.67 -1.32
CA ASN A 193 19.93 -8.13 -0.04
C ASN A 193 18.41 -7.94 0.13
N THR A 194 17.63 -8.01 -0.95
CA THR A 194 16.18 -7.69 -0.93
C THR A 194 15.28 -8.73 -1.56
N ALA A 195 15.80 -9.54 -2.49
CA ALA A 195 15.10 -10.65 -3.14
C ALA A 195 16.11 -11.80 -3.45
N PRO A 196 16.77 -12.37 -2.42
CA PRO A 196 17.77 -13.43 -2.59
C PRO A 196 17.22 -14.71 -3.26
N GLU A 197 15.91 -14.95 -3.18
CA GLU A 197 15.20 -16.03 -3.85
C GLU A 197 15.22 -15.89 -5.38
N ILE A 198 15.07 -14.66 -5.90
CA ILE A 198 15.18 -14.35 -7.34
C ILE A 198 16.62 -14.55 -7.82
N LEU A 199 17.61 -14.13 -7.03
CA LEU A 199 19.02 -14.37 -7.36
C LEU A 199 19.32 -15.87 -7.45
N ASN A 200 18.81 -16.67 -6.51
CA ASN A 200 19.03 -18.12 -6.53
C ASN A 200 18.28 -18.83 -7.65
N GLU A 201 17.12 -18.33 -8.09
CA GLU A 201 16.46 -18.84 -9.31
C GLU A 201 17.30 -18.60 -10.56
N LYS A 202 17.97 -17.44 -10.66
CA LYS A 202 18.93 -17.17 -11.73
C LYS A 202 20.15 -18.09 -11.70
N LEU A 203 20.66 -18.42 -10.51
CA LEU A 203 21.77 -19.38 -10.37
C LEU A 203 21.33 -20.82 -10.67
N ALA A 204 20.17 -21.26 -10.18
CA ALA A 204 19.62 -22.60 -10.42
C ALA A 204 19.31 -22.84 -11.91
N SER A 205 18.81 -21.82 -12.61
CA SER A 205 18.61 -21.83 -14.07
C SER A 205 19.90 -21.64 -14.88
N LYS A 206 21.07 -21.52 -14.22
CA LYS A 206 22.39 -21.33 -14.83
C LYS A 206 22.47 -20.10 -15.73
N ASP A 207 21.80 -19.01 -15.37
CA ASP A 207 21.89 -17.73 -16.05
C ASP A 207 23.36 -17.26 -16.08
N ALA A 208 23.92 -17.15 -17.30
CA ALA A 208 25.34 -16.92 -17.50
C ALA A 208 25.82 -15.57 -16.95
N LEU A 209 24.97 -14.54 -16.97
CA LEU A 209 25.30 -13.23 -16.42
C LEU A 209 25.38 -13.31 -14.90
N PHE A 210 24.31 -13.77 -14.25
CA PHE A 210 24.26 -13.82 -12.78
C PHE A 210 25.28 -14.79 -12.20
N THR A 211 25.52 -15.93 -12.85
CA THR A 211 26.59 -16.87 -12.47
C THR A 211 27.97 -16.20 -12.53
N THR A 212 28.25 -15.43 -13.57
CA THR A 212 29.53 -14.71 -13.73
C THR A 212 29.68 -13.58 -12.70
N LEU A 213 28.61 -12.80 -12.48
CA LEU A 213 28.58 -11.72 -11.49
C LEU A 213 28.78 -12.25 -10.06
N VAL A 214 28.06 -13.31 -9.65
CA VAL A 214 28.22 -13.93 -8.32
C VAL A 214 29.61 -14.53 -8.14
N LYS A 215 30.17 -15.18 -9.17
CA LYS A 215 31.54 -15.72 -9.13
C LYS A 215 32.56 -14.61 -8.85
N ASN A 216 32.49 -13.51 -9.62
CA ASN A 216 33.46 -12.43 -9.59
C ASN A 216 33.26 -11.45 -8.43
N SER A 217 32.05 -11.36 -7.86
CA SER A 217 31.76 -10.45 -6.75
C SER A 217 32.53 -10.83 -5.48
N GLY A 218 33.18 -9.85 -4.85
CA GLY A 218 33.77 -9.96 -3.51
C GLY A 218 32.83 -9.56 -2.37
N ASN A 219 31.56 -9.27 -2.67
CA ASN A 219 30.61 -8.75 -1.68
C ASN A 219 30.15 -9.85 -0.70
N LYS A 220 30.32 -9.62 0.62
CA LYS A 220 29.96 -10.58 1.67
C LYS A 220 28.49 -11.04 1.61
N THR A 221 27.55 -10.12 1.43
CA THR A 221 26.11 -10.40 1.32
C THR A 221 25.81 -11.28 0.12
N VAL A 222 26.38 -10.95 -1.05
CA VAL A 222 26.24 -11.79 -2.26
C VAL A 222 26.77 -13.19 -1.98
N LYS A 223 27.97 -13.33 -1.41
CA LYS A 223 28.52 -14.64 -1.05
C LYS A 223 27.70 -15.37 0.02
N ALA A 224 27.04 -14.65 0.94
CA ALA A 224 26.29 -15.24 2.05
C ALA A 224 24.98 -15.88 1.57
N VAL A 225 24.24 -15.18 0.70
CA VAL A 225 22.96 -15.67 0.16
C VAL A 225 23.13 -16.70 -0.98
N THR A 226 24.34 -16.86 -1.51
CA THR A 226 24.66 -17.86 -2.54
C THR A 226 25.59 -18.97 -2.04
N ALA A 227 25.82 -19.08 -0.73
CA ALA A 227 26.66 -20.12 -0.12
C ALA A 227 25.94 -21.47 0.02
N PHE A 228 24.61 -21.50 -0.11
CA PHE A 228 23.76 -22.65 0.14
C PHE A 228 22.85 -22.91 -1.05
N GLU A 229 22.53 -24.17 -1.32
CA GLU A 229 21.56 -24.54 -2.34
C GLU A 229 20.14 -24.12 -1.90
N LYS A 230 19.23 -23.88 -2.86
CA LYS A 230 17.82 -23.55 -2.61
C LYS A 230 17.05 -24.82 -2.19
N ASP A 231 17.31 -25.30 -0.98
CA ASP A 231 16.62 -26.42 -0.31
C ASP A 231 15.51 -25.92 0.64
N ILE A 232 14.87 -26.85 1.36
CA ILE A 232 13.78 -26.54 2.33
C ILE A 232 14.24 -25.75 3.57
N TYR A 233 15.54 -25.59 3.77
CA TYR A 233 16.15 -24.82 4.85
C TYR A 233 16.67 -23.45 4.39
N TYR A 234 16.78 -23.21 3.08
CA TYR A 234 17.40 -22.02 2.50
C TYR A 234 16.92 -20.69 3.13
N GLU A 235 15.60 -20.46 3.19
CA GLU A 235 15.03 -19.25 3.82
C GLU A 235 15.39 -19.13 5.31
N LYS A 236 15.55 -20.25 6.01
CA LYS A 236 15.94 -20.31 7.43
C LYS A 236 17.45 -20.20 7.64
N MET A 237 18.26 -20.43 6.61
CA MET A 237 19.71 -20.19 6.66
C MET A 237 20.07 -18.73 6.38
N LEU A 238 19.27 -18.06 5.54
CA LEU A 238 19.54 -16.71 5.05
C LEU A 238 19.92 -15.68 6.14
N PRO A 239 19.19 -15.53 7.26
CA PRO A 239 19.53 -14.56 8.31
C PRO A 239 20.94 -14.80 8.89
N PHE A 240 21.37 -16.06 8.98
CA PHE A 240 22.66 -16.47 9.54
C PHE A 240 23.81 -16.44 8.52
N GLY A 241 23.57 -16.06 7.25
CA GLY A 241 24.56 -16.18 6.19
C GLY A 241 25.88 -15.43 6.48
N LEU A 242 25.82 -14.24 7.10
CA LEU A 242 27.02 -13.54 7.58
C LEU A 242 27.64 -14.22 8.80
N ALA A 243 26.84 -14.65 9.77
CA ALA A 243 27.32 -15.35 10.95
C ALA A 243 28.02 -16.69 10.63
N ILE A 244 27.60 -17.38 9.56
CA ILE A 244 28.26 -18.58 9.04
C ILE A 244 29.61 -18.25 8.39
N GLN A 245 29.71 -17.16 7.61
CA GLN A 245 31.01 -16.67 7.11
C GLN A 245 31.96 -16.25 8.24
N GLU A 246 31.40 -15.79 9.36
CA GLU A 246 32.13 -15.40 10.58
C GLU A 246 32.43 -16.60 11.52
N ASN A 247 32.06 -17.83 11.12
CA ASN A 247 32.18 -19.07 11.88
C ASN A 247 31.47 -19.08 13.24
N LEU A 248 30.48 -18.20 13.44
CA LEU A 248 29.62 -18.17 14.63
C LEU A 248 28.57 -19.29 14.62
N PHE A 249 28.16 -19.71 13.43
CA PHE A 249 27.28 -20.85 13.18
C PHE A 249 27.81 -21.70 12.03
N THR A 250 27.32 -22.94 11.92
CA THR A 250 27.49 -23.79 10.73
C THR A 250 26.13 -24.06 10.09
N ALA A 251 26.10 -24.40 8.80
CA ALA A 251 24.86 -24.78 8.13
C ALA A 251 24.13 -25.92 8.86
N ASP A 252 24.88 -26.90 9.38
CA ASP A 252 24.33 -28.03 10.12
C ASP A 252 23.86 -27.66 11.54
N SER A 253 24.49 -26.69 12.21
CA SER A 253 23.95 -26.18 13.48
C SER A 253 22.62 -25.46 13.27
N ILE A 254 22.48 -24.69 12.18
CA ILE A 254 21.20 -24.05 11.82
C ILE A 254 20.15 -25.11 11.46
N ARG A 255 20.47 -26.09 10.60
CA ARG A 255 19.57 -27.22 10.30
C ARG A 255 19.07 -27.92 11.57
N LYS A 256 19.97 -28.19 12.52
CA LYS A 256 19.61 -28.77 13.83
C LYS A 256 18.68 -27.86 14.63
N LEU A 257 18.93 -26.54 14.68
CA LEU A 257 18.00 -25.59 15.31
C LEU A 257 16.60 -25.65 14.70
N THR A 258 16.47 -25.74 13.36
CA THR A 258 15.15 -25.75 12.69
C THR A 258 14.26 -26.95 13.06
N GLN A 259 14.80 -27.98 13.72
CA GLN A 259 14.04 -29.12 14.24
C GLN A 259 13.22 -28.77 15.50
N THR A 260 13.58 -27.68 16.21
CA THR A 260 12.90 -27.19 17.41
C THR A 260 12.47 -25.74 17.18
N PRO A 261 11.17 -25.48 16.87
CA PRO A 261 10.68 -24.14 16.50
C PRO A 261 11.12 -23.01 17.45
N SER A 262 11.04 -23.23 18.76
CA SER A 262 11.43 -22.24 19.77
C SER A 262 12.93 -21.97 19.81
N ALA A 263 13.78 -22.99 19.67
CA ALA A 263 15.23 -22.84 19.64
C ALA A 263 15.68 -22.07 18.40
N TYR A 264 15.09 -22.38 17.23
CA TYR A 264 15.36 -21.64 16.00
C TYR A 264 14.85 -20.20 16.07
N TYR A 265 13.61 -19.96 16.55
CA TYR A 265 13.04 -18.62 16.63
C TYR A 265 13.88 -17.69 17.53
N ARG A 266 14.35 -18.21 18.67
CA ARG A 266 15.27 -17.48 19.55
C ARG A 266 16.59 -17.13 18.87
N ALA A 267 17.25 -18.10 18.23
CA ALA A 267 18.49 -17.86 17.51
C ALA A 267 18.30 -16.86 16.34
N PHE A 268 17.15 -16.90 15.67
CA PHE A 268 16.78 -15.97 14.60
C PHE A 268 16.59 -14.55 15.13
N ILE A 269 15.94 -14.37 16.30
CA ILE A 269 15.81 -13.08 16.98
C ILE A 269 17.18 -12.55 17.40
N ASP A 270 18.01 -13.37 18.06
CA ASP A 270 19.33 -12.95 18.52
C ASP A 270 20.25 -12.56 17.35
N GLU A 271 20.23 -13.29 16.23
CA GLU A 271 20.95 -12.91 15.01
C GLU A 271 20.37 -11.63 14.37
N THR A 272 19.03 -11.49 14.31
CA THR A 272 18.38 -10.27 13.79
C THR A 272 18.80 -9.03 14.58
N LEU A 273 18.86 -9.14 15.91
CA LEU A 273 19.29 -8.06 16.79
C LEU A 273 20.80 -7.80 16.69
N ARG A 274 21.64 -8.84 16.56
CA ARG A 274 23.08 -8.70 16.30
C ARG A 274 23.36 -7.95 15.00
N LEU A 275 22.64 -8.29 13.92
CA LEU A 275 22.72 -7.60 12.64
C LEU A 275 22.29 -6.15 12.80
N TYR A 276 21.05 -5.92 13.24
CA TYR A 276 20.46 -4.58 13.34
C TYR A 276 21.19 -3.65 14.34
N GLY A 277 21.80 -4.20 15.38
CA GLY A 277 22.65 -3.49 16.34
C GLY A 277 24.04 -3.11 15.82
N SER A 278 24.44 -3.55 14.62
CA SER A 278 25.78 -3.30 14.09
C SER A 278 26.01 -1.83 13.70
N GLU A 279 27.14 -1.27 14.12
CA GLU A 279 27.66 0.02 13.62
C GLU A 279 28.02 -0.04 12.11
N ASN A 280 28.28 -1.24 11.57
CA ASN A 280 28.52 -1.40 10.14
C ASN A 280 27.17 -1.40 9.40
N ARG A 281 26.87 -0.31 8.70
CA ARG A 281 25.64 -0.15 7.91
C ARG A 281 25.34 -1.31 6.95
N MET A 282 26.35 -1.95 6.37
CA MET A 282 26.15 -3.09 5.44
C MET A 282 25.74 -4.37 6.18
N VAL A 283 26.16 -4.54 7.43
CA VAL A 283 25.70 -5.63 8.31
C VAL A 283 24.32 -5.30 8.88
N LYS A 284 24.11 -4.05 9.33
CA LYS A 284 22.82 -3.56 9.85
C LYS A 284 21.67 -3.65 8.87
N THR A 285 21.94 -3.49 7.57
CA THR A 285 20.93 -3.59 6.51
C THR A 285 20.94 -4.95 5.80
N TYR A 286 21.74 -5.92 6.28
CA TYR A 286 21.77 -7.28 5.72
C TYR A 286 20.40 -7.93 5.79
N LEU A 287 19.82 -8.23 4.64
CA LEU A 287 18.51 -8.86 4.49
C LEU A 287 17.37 -8.19 5.28
N GLU A 288 17.44 -6.87 5.53
CA GLU A 288 16.48 -6.14 6.38
C GLU A 288 15.01 -6.46 6.01
N LYS A 289 14.63 -6.33 4.73
CA LYS A 289 13.28 -6.68 4.25
C LYS A 289 12.99 -8.20 4.36
N PRO A 290 13.79 -9.13 3.78
CA PRO A 290 13.55 -10.57 3.95
C PRO A 290 13.45 -11.05 5.40
N ILE A 291 14.21 -10.47 6.34
CA ILE A 291 14.15 -10.81 7.77
C ILE A 291 12.82 -10.37 8.39
N VAL A 292 12.26 -9.21 8.01
CA VAL A 292 10.92 -8.79 8.45
C VAL A 292 9.85 -9.76 7.97
N GLU A 293 9.85 -10.12 6.67
CA GLU A 293 8.87 -11.06 6.12
C GLU A 293 9.03 -12.50 6.66
N LEU A 294 10.26 -12.92 6.91
CA LEU A 294 10.53 -14.19 7.59
C LEU A 294 10.05 -14.15 9.04
N ASN A 295 10.21 -13.05 9.78
CA ASN A 295 9.66 -12.94 11.14
C ASN A 295 8.13 -13.10 11.13
N LYS A 296 7.41 -12.44 10.22
CA LYS A 296 5.95 -12.65 10.06
C LYS A 296 5.62 -14.13 9.84
N THR A 297 6.36 -14.78 8.93
CA THR A 297 6.15 -16.20 8.58
C THR A 297 6.45 -17.16 9.74
N LEU A 298 7.48 -16.88 10.56
CA LEU A 298 7.84 -17.68 11.73
C LEU A 298 6.88 -17.43 12.90
N ALA A 299 6.53 -16.17 13.15
CA ALA A 299 5.57 -15.78 14.19
C ALA A 299 4.20 -16.44 13.94
N ALA A 300 3.71 -16.42 12.69
CA ALA A 300 2.56 -17.18 12.21
C ALA A 300 2.66 -18.66 12.61
N LYS A 301 3.56 -19.38 11.92
CA LYS A 301 3.62 -20.85 11.91
C LYS A 301 4.05 -21.51 13.22
N PHE A 302 4.69 -20.77 14.12
CA PHE A 302 5.21 -21.33 15.37
C PHE A 302 4.38 -20.99 16.61
N TYR A 303 3.54 -19.95 16.55
CA TYR A 303 2.85 -19.44 17.74
C TYR A 303 1.49 -18.82 17.44
N ILE A 304 1.40 -17.91 16.46
CA ILE A 304 0.18 -17.12 16.22
C ILE A 304 -0.95 -18.02 15.70
N ASP A 305 -0.63 -18.93 14.76
CA ASP A 305 -1.59 -19.89 14.23
C ASP A 305 -2.16 -20.77 15.36
N ASP A 306 -1.31 -21.31 16.24
CA ASP A 306 -1.72 -22.12 17.39
C ASP A 306 -2.64 -21.36 18.36
N ILE A 307 -2.25 -20.16 18.82
CA ILE A 307 -3.05 -19.39 19.79
C ILE A 307 -4.33 -18.80 19.18
N ASN A 308 -4.39 -18.67 17.85
CA ASN A 308 -5.59 -18.28 17.11
C ASN A 308 -6.51 -19.49 16.85
N LEU A 309 -5.97 -20.67 16.50
CA LEU A 309 -6.76 -21.90 16.38
C LEU A 309 -7.43 -22.24 17.70
N LEU A 310 -6.72 -22.09 18.82
CA LEU A 310 -7.23 -22.29 20.17
C LEU A 310 -8.06 -21.11 20.72
N HIS A 311 -8.61 -20.22 19.90
CA HIS A 311 -9.31 -19.01 20.36
C HIS A 311 -10.52 -19.26 21.28
N GLU A 312 -11.27 -20.34 21.04
CA GLU A 312 -12.39 -20.79 21.87
C GLU A 312 -11.96 -21.63 23.10
N SER A 313 -10.65 -21.93 23.24
CA SER A 313 -10.12 -22.67 24.38
C SER A 313 -9.79 -21.75 25.56
N PRO A 314 -9.88 -22.24 26.82
CA PRO A 314 -9.43 -21.49 27.99
C PRO A 314 -7.96 -21.06 27.91
N ASP A 315 -7.63 -19.89 28.47
CA ASP A 315 -6.30 -19.26 28.41
C ASP A 315 -5.13 -20.19 28.74
N ASN A 316 -5.28 -21.07 29.74
CA ASN A 316 -4.24 -22.01 30.17
C ASN A 316 -3.93 -23.11 29.13
N VAL A 317 -4.86 -23.37 28.21
CA VAL A 317 -4.67 -24.23 27.05
C VAL A 317 -4.21 -23.38 25.86
N ARG A 318 -4.97 -22.32 25.55
CA ARG A 318 -4.76 -21.44 24.39
C ARG A 318 -3.37 -20.84 24.35
N PHE A 319 -2.88 -20.28 25.45
CA PHE A 319 -1.62 -19.55 25.50
C PHE A 319 -0.45 -20.42 25.98
N LYS A 320 -0.60 -21.75 26.00
CA LYS A 320 0.42 -22.67 26.50
C LYS A 320 1.72 -22.64 25.68
N SER A 321 1.61 -22.51 24.35
CA SER A 321 2.76 -22.41 23.43
C SER A 321 3.61 -21.15 23.67
N ILE A 322 2.99 -20.06 24.12
CA ILE A 322 3.65 -18.77 24.40
C ILE A 322 4.00 -18.57 25.89
N GLU A 323 3.72 -19.55 26.76
CA GLU A 323 3.86 -19.42 28.22
C GLU A 323 5.29 -19.04 28.64
N ASN A 324 6.29 -19.67 28.01
CA ASN A 324 7.71 -19.56 28.37
C ASN A 324 8.52 -18.64 27.43
N LEU A 325 7.86 -17.76 26.67
CA LEU A 325 8.53 -16.77 25.82
C LEU A 325 9.05 -15.59 26.62
N SER A 326 10.26 -15.15 26.28
CA SER A 326 10.91 -13.93 26.78
C SER A 326 10.28 -12.67 26.20
N SER A 327 10.54 -11.51 26.83
CA SER A 327 10.12 -10.19 26.34
C SER A 327 10.53 -9.93 24.88
N ARG A 328 11.71 -10.42 24.45
CA ARG A 328 12.16 -10.32 23.05
C ARG A 328 11.27 -11.12 22.10
N GLU A 329 10.98 -12.38 22.45
CA GLU A 329 10.12 -13.25 21.64
C GLU A 329 8.69 -12.70 21.57
N LEU A 330 8.14 -12.22 22.69
CA LEU A 330 6.83 -11.56 22.73
C LEU A 330 6.79 -10.28 21.86
N TYR A 331 7.83 -9.45 21.90
CA TYR A 331 7.94 -8.26 21.05
C TYR A 331 7.98 -8.62 19.56
N PHE A 332 8.76 -9.63 19.18
CA PHE A 332 8.85 -10.09 17.79
C PHE A 332 7.54 -10.72 17.29
N LEU A 333 6.75 -11.37 18.16
CA LEU A 333 5.37 -11.78 17.83
C LEU A 333 4.44 -10.58 17.61
N LEU A 334 4.51 -9.55 18.46
CA LEU A 334 3.67 -8.35 18.34
C LEU A 334 3.99 -7.53 17.09
N VAL A 335 5.24 -7.51 16.65
CA VAL A 335 5.67 -6.85 15.40
C VAL A 335 5.39 -7.73 14.17
N GLY A 336 5.63 -9.05 14.26
CA GLY A 336 5.42 -9.99 13.16
C GLY A 336 3.94 -10.34 12.90
N GLY A 337 3.08 -10.19 13.90
CA GLY A 337 1.67 -10.61 13.85
C GLY A 337 0.69 -9.58 13.25
N THR A 338 1.16 -8.53 12.58
CA THR A 338 0.30 -7.53 11.92
C THR A 338 -0.72 -8.19 10.99
N GLY A 339 -2.01 -7.89 11.17
CA GLY A 339 -3.11 -8.46 10.37
C GLY A 339 -3.43 -9.95 10.65
N GLN A 340 -2.58 -10.66 11.40
CA GLN A 340 -2.73 -12.10 11.68
C GLN A 340 -3.20 -12.40 13.10
N LEU A 341 -2.72 -11.65 14.09
CA LEU A 341 -3.15 -11.81 15.47
C LEU A 341 -4.64 -11.51 15.61
N TYR A 342 -5.41 -12.45 16.16
CA TYR A 342 -6.73 -12.10 16.68
C TYR A 342 -6.57 -11.10 17.82
N THR A 343 -7.55 -10.23 18.01
CA THR A 343 -7.41 -9.15 18.99
C THR A 343 -7.24 -9.65 20.41
N SER A 344 -7.94 -10.72 20.81
CA SER A 344 -7.70 -11.36 22.12
C SER A 344 -6.28 -11.94 22.24
N SER A 345 -5.69 -12.43 21.15
CA SER A 345 -4.29 -12.84 21.09
C SER A 345 -3.34 -11.64 21.22
N PHE A 346 -3.59 -10.54 20.51
CA PHE A 346 -2.77 -9.32 20.59
C PHE A 346 -2.81 -8.70 21.99
N LEU A 347 -3.99 -8.50 22.56
CA LEU A 347 -4.17 -7.92 23.90
C LEU A 347 -3.47 -8.77 24.98
N HIS A 348 -3.55 -10.11 24.87
CA HIS A 348 -2.82 -11.01 25.77
C HIS A 348 -1.30 -10.84 25.62
N LEU A 349 -0.77 -10.89 24.39
CA LEU A 349 0.66 -10.73 24.11
C LEU A 349 1.20 -9.36 24.56
N TYR A 350 0.45 -8.28 24.30
CA TYR A 350 0.81 -6.92 24.68
C TYR A 350 0.88 -6.77 26.21
N LYS A 351 -0.19 -7.20 26.91
CA LYS A 351 -0.20 -7.20 28.38
C LYS A 351 0.95 -8.02 28.96
N LYS A 352 1.21 -9.19 28.38
CA LYS A 352 2.32 -10.05 28.80
C LYS A 352 3.67 -9.39 28.57
N LEU A 353 3.89 -8.72 27.43
CA LEU A 353 5.09 -7.94 27.17
C LEU A 353 5.29 -6.89 28.26
N MET A 354 4.28 -6.03 28.49
CA MET A 354 4.35 -4.96 29.51
C MET A 354 4.76 -5.53 30.87
N MET A 355 4.06 -6.56 31.36
CA MET A 355 4.39 -7.26 32.61
C MET A 355 5.82 -7.83 32.64
N THR A 356 6.31 -8.42 31.54
CA THR A 356 7.68 -8.97 31.49
C THR A 356 8.76 -7.88 31.42
N THR A 357 8.43 -6.68 30.95
CA THR A 357 9.36 -5.54 30.86
C THR A 357 9.29 -4.58 32.06
N GLU A 358 8.25 -4.67 32.89
CA GLU A 358 7.96 -3.74 34.00
C GLU A 358 9.18 -3.53 34.92
N LYS A 359 9.90 -4.62 35.26
CA LYS A 359 11.05 -4.56 36.17
C LYS A 359 12.28 -3.85 35.60
N GLU A 360 12.53 -3.97 34.29
CA GLU A 360 13.66 -3.27 33.65
C GLU A 360 13.26 -1.88 33.12
N GLY A 361 11.97 -1.64 32.89
CA GLY A 361 11.43 -0.45 32.24
C GLY A 361 11.39 -0.62 30.73
N LEU A 362 10.26 -0.26 30.10
CA LEU A 362 10.04 -0.49 28.68
C LEU A 362 11.07 0.21 27.78
N ASP A 363 11.55 1.40 28.17
CA ASP A 363 12.60 2.10 27.42
C ASP A 363 13.95 1.36 27.46
N ASN A 364 14.32 0.79 28.61
CA ASN A 364 15.56 0.00 28.73
C ASN A 364 15.46 -1.29 27.90
N PHE A 365 14.32 -1.99 27.97
CA PHE A 365 14.05 -3.15 27.11
C PHE A 365 14.17 -2.80 25.62
N LEU A 366 13.51 -1.71 25.18
CA LEU A 366 13.55 -1.28 23.77
C LEU A 366 14.96 -0.83 23.35
N SER A 367 15.70 -0.17 24.24
CA SER A 367 17.12 0.17 24.04
C SER A 367 18.00 -1.07 23.86
N ASN A 368 17.78 -2.11 24.67
CA ASN A 368 18.48 -3.40 24.60
C ASN A 368 18.21 -4.17 23.29
N ILE A 369 17.11 -3.87 22.59
CA ILE A 369 16.81 -4.37 21.23
C ILE A 369 16.99 -3.29 20.15
N HIS A 370 17.71 -2.21 20.45
CA HIS A 370 18.03 -1.09 19.57
C HIS A 370 16.81 -0.38 18.94
N TYR A 371 15.63 -0.46 19.56
CA TYR A 371 14.34 -0.01 19.02
C TYR A 371 13.96 -0.64 17.67
N TYR A 372 14.37 -1.91 17.46
CA TYR A 372 14.09 -2.68 16.25
C TYR A 372 12.60 -2.61 15.88
N GLN A 373 12.30 -2.09 14.67
CA GLN A 373 10.93 -1.93 14.16
C GLN A 373 9.95 -1.15 15.07
N PHE A 374 10.42 -0.24 15.93
CA PHE A 374 9.55 0.52 16.84
C PHE A 374 8.36 1.22 16.15
N GLY A 375 8.54 1.77 14.94
CA GLY A 375 7.43 2.36 14.18
C GLY A 375 6.30 1.37 13.86
N GLN A 376 6.65 0.14 13.45
CA GLN A 376 5.66 -0.92 13.20
C GLN A 376 4.97 -1.36 14.49
N PHE A 377 5.70 -1.43 15.60
CA PHE A 377 5.12 -1.71 16.91
C PHE A 377 4.07 -0.67 17.30
N VAL A 378 4.35 0.64 17.14
CA VAL A 378 3.36 1.70 17.40
C VAL A 378 2.16 1.60 16.45
N SER A 379 2.38 1.35 15.15
CA SER A 379 1.28 1.15 14.21
C SER A 379 0.37 -0.02 14.63
N ASN A 380 0.96 -1.15 15.05
CA ASN A 380 0.21 -2.30 15.54
C ASN A 380 -0.56 -1.98 16.84
N VAL A 381 0.05 -1.26 17.76
CA VAL A 381 -0.58 -0.80 19.01
C VAL A 381 -1.77 0.15 18.74
N SER A 382 -1.67 1.05 17.75
CA SER A 382 -2.77 1.98 17.39
C SER A 382 -4.00 1.30 16.78
N VAL A 383 -3.85 0.13 16.13
CA VAL A 383 -4.98 -0.68 15.65
C VAL A 383 -5.91 -1.06 16.81
N TYR A 384 -5.33 -1.31 17.98
CA TYR A 384 -6.04 -1.74 19.19
C TYR A 384 -6.37 -0.61 20.17
N GLY A 385 -6.01 0.64 19.85
CA GLY A 385 -6.31 1.81 20.70
C GLY A 385 -5.53 1.82 22.02
N LEU A 386 -4.25 1.42 21.96
CA LEU A 386 -3.37 1.29 23.11
C LEU A 386 -2.19 2.30 23.07
N VAL A 387 -2.27 3.37 22.29
CA VAL A 387 -1.12 4.30 22.15
C VAL A 387 -0.93 5.13 23.41
N ASP A 388 -1.99 5.56 24.08
CA ASP A 388 -1.89 6.26 25.38
C ASP A 388 -1.23 5.36 26.45
N ASP A 389 -1.62 4.09 26.55
CA ASP A 389 -0.98 3.11 27.45
C ASP A 389 0.51 2.92 27.13
N LEU A 390 0.87 2.84 25.84
CA LEU A 390 2.27 2.77 25.42
C LEU A 390 3.04 4.06 25.76
N VAL A 391 2.42 5.24 25.65
CA VAL A 391 3.02 6.53 26.04
C VAL A 391 3.30 6.58 27.54
N GLU A 392 2.40 6.05 28.37
CA GLU A 392 2.60 5.97 29.83
C GLU A 392 3.79 5.05 30.18
N HIS A 393 3.87 3.85 29.59
CA HIS A 393 4.97 2.91 29.83
C HIS A 393 6.34 3.40 29.31
N LEU A 394 6.38 4.20 28.22
CA LEU A 394 7.62 4.74 27.64
C LEU A 394 8.06 6.11 28.17
N GLN A 395 7.16 6.85 28.81
CA GLN A 395 7.23 8.29 29.06
C GLN A 395 7.02 9.18 27.81
N PRO A 396 6.24 10.27 27.92
CA PRO A 396 5.91 11.19 26.81
C PRO A 396 7.08 11.70 25.98
N GLU A 397 8.16 12.19 26.61
CA GLU A 397 9.32 12.74 25.91
C GLU A 397 9.98 11.69 25.01
N LYS A 398 10.12 10.46 25.51
CA LYS A 398 10.83 9.39 24.81
C LYS A 398 10.01 8.86 23.64
N PHE A 399 8.72 8.65 23.85
CA PHE A 399 7.78 8.29 22.78
C PHE A 399 7.84 9.31 21.63
N ALA A 400 7.79 10.62 21.95
CA ALA A 400 7.85 11.68 20.94
C ALA A 400 9.20 11.77 20.20
N GLN A 401 10.32 11.49 20.86
CA GLN A 401 11.62 11.40 20.19
C GLN A 401 11.67 10.25 19.17
N LEU A 402 11.13 9.09 19.52
CA LEU A 402 11.11 7.91 18.63
C LEU A 402 10.16 8.11 17.44
N MET A 403 8.96 8.67 17.68
CA MET A 403 7.95 8.91 16.63
C MET A 403 8.41 9.89 15.55
N GLY A 404 9.27 10.86 15.88
CA GLY A 404 9.89 11.76 14.90
C GLY A 404 10.66 11.06 13.78
N ASN A 405 11.17 9.85 14.02
CA ASN A 405 11.80 9.04 12.99
C ASN A 405 10.75 8.41 12.06
N HIS A 406 9.64 7.90 12.62
CA HIS A 406 8.55 7.26 11.87
C HIS A 406 7.87 8.25 10.90
N PHE A 407 7.65 9.50 11.31
CA PHE A 407 7.03 10.52 10.45
C PHE A 407 7.89 10.95 9.26
N ARG A 408 9.20 10.68 9.26
CA ARG A 408 10.06 10.93 8.09
C ARG A 408 9.86 9.91 6.97
N THR A 409 9.15 8.80 7.20
CA THR A 409 8.91 7.75 6.19
C THR A 409 8.25 8.30 4.92
N VAL A 410 7.27 9.20 5.06
CA VAL A 410 6.57 9.83 3.91
C VAL A 410 7.46 10.75 3.06
N LEU A 411 8.67 11.10 3.53
CA LEU A 411 9.67 11.86 2.78
C LEU A 411 10.60 10.97 1.93
N SER A 412 10.41 9.65 1.95
CA SER A 412 11.19 8.71 1.14
C SER A 412 10.81 8.83 -0.33
N THR A 413 11.80 9.16 -1.17
CA THR A 413 11.60 9.23 -2.63
C THR A 413 11.50 7.86 -3.31
N GLN A 414 11.63 6.75 -2.57
CA GLN A 414 11.44 5.39 -3.09
C GLN A 414 10.04 4.83 -2.87
N LEU A 415 9.16 5.58 -2.19
CA LEU A 415 7.74 5.25 -2.08
C LEU A 415 6.99 5.70 -3.34
N THR A 416 5.99 4.93 -3.70
CA THR A 416 4.89 5.33 -4.58
C THR A 416 3.99 6.36 -3.89
N ASP A 417 3.19 7.07 -4.68
CA ASP A 417 2.22 8.02 -4.14
C ASP A 417 1.22 7.35 -3.19
N ASN A 418 0.76 6.13 -3.50
CA ASN A 418 -0.19 5.36 -2.71
C ASN A 418 0.39 4.94 -1.35
N GLU A 419 1.63 4.43 -1.33
CA GLU A 419 2.34 4.15 -0.07
C GLU A 419 2.48 5.43 0.79
N VAL A 420 2.72 6.60 0.17
CA VAL A 420 2.75 7.88 0.91
C VAL A 420 1.37 8.23 1.47
N VAL A 421 0.27 7.98 0.74
CA VAL A 421 -1.10 8.19 1.26
C VAL A 421 -1.37 7.25 2.45
N LEU A 422 -1.09 5.96 2.30
CA LEU A 422 -1.33 4.95 3.34
C LEU A 422 -0.55 5.25 4.62
N ASN A 423 0.77 5.50 4.51
CA ASN A 423 1.59 5.91 5.65
C ASN A 423 1.05 7.20 6.31
N ALA A 424 0.58 8.17 5.51
CA ALA A 424 0.04 9.41 6.03
C ALA A 424 -1.31 9.24 6.75
N MET A 425 -2.17 8.30 6.31
CA MET A 425 -3.39 7.92 7.04
C MET A 425 -3.05 7.30 8.40
N THR A 426 -2.13 6.33 8.44
CA THR A 426 -1.68 5.70 9.70
C THR A 426 -1.08 6.73 10.67
N ILE A 427 -0.23 7.62 10.15
CA ILE A 427 0.39 8.70 10.94
C ILE A 427 -0.68 9.65 11.52
N SER A 428 -1.72 10.01 10.75
CA SER A 428 -2.74 10.94 11.24
C SER A 428 -3.70 10.32 12.25
N GLU A 429 -4.00 9.02 12.19
CA GLU A 429 -4.69 8.31 13.28
C GLU A 429 -3.88 8.38 14.58
N ILE A 430 -2.59 7.99 14.54
CA ILE A 430 -1.70 8.02 15.71
C ILE A 430 -1.57 9.44 16.28
N LEU A 431 -1.35 10.44 15.42
CA LEU A 431 -1.30 11.85 15.82
C LEU A 431 -2.59 12.32 16.49
N TYR A 432 -3.75 11.83 16.05
CA TYR A 432 -5.05 12.25 16.58
C TYR A 432 -5.36 11.64 17.95
N GLU A 433 -4.87 10.43 18.23
CA GLU A 433 -4.92 9.80 19.56
C GLU A 433 -4.03 10.62 20.53
N ILE A 434 -2.74 10.77 20.22
CA ILE A 434 -1.74 11.34 21.15
C ILE A 434 -1.75 12.87 21.28
N LYS A 435 -2.45 13.64 20.42
CA LYS A 435 -2.47 15.12 20.49
C LYS A 435 -2.98 15.69 21.82
N ARG A 436 -3.63 14.86 22.64
CA ARG A 436 -4.11 15.21 23.98
C ARG A 436 -2.98 15.25 25.02
N GLN A 437 -1.85 14.59 24.74
CA GLN A 437 -0.66 14.53 25.61
C GLN A 437 0.24 15.76 25.36
N PRO A 438 0.28 16.78 26.24
CA PRO A 438 0.85 18.09 25.89
C PRO A 438 2.36 18.07 25.59
N VAL A 439 3.10 17.18 26.26
CA VAL A 439 4.53 16.97 26.02
C VAL A 439 4.77 16.36 24.64
N VAL A 440 4.04 15.30 24.30
CA VAL A 440 4.13 14.62 23.00
C VAL A 440 3.77 15.60 21.89
N GLN A 441 2.64 16.29 22.05
CA GLN A 441 2.15 17.32 21.15
C GLN A 441 3.22 18.37 20.84
N ARG A 442 3.86 18.95 21.88
CA ARG A 442 4.90 19.98 21.74
C ARG A 442 6.12 19.48 20.96
N ILE A 443 6.65 18.31 21.30
CA ILE A 443 7.87 17.77 20.70
C ILE A 443 7.61 17.36 19.23
N LEU A 444 6.50 16.70 18.95
CA LEU A 444 6.14 16.31 17.58
C LEU A 444 5.87 17.54 16.71
N LEU A 445 5.26 18.60 17.26
CA LEU A 445 5.02 19.85 16.54
C LEU A 445 6.34 20.52 16.13
N GLU A 446 7.35 20.53 16.99
CA GLU A 446 8.69 21.04 16.67
C GLU A 446 9.34 20.25 15.52
N GLN A 447 9.28 18.91 15.58
CA GLN A 447 9.82 18.01 14.56
C GLN A 447 9.11 18.15 13.21
N VAL A 448 7.77 18.16 13.19
CA VAL A 448 6.95 18.37 11.98
C VAL A 448 7.31 19.71 11.31
N ASN A 449 7.45 20.78 12.12
CA ASN A 449 7.87 22.09 11.64
C ASN A 449 9.31 22.12 11.11
N GLN A 450 10.22 21.32 11.68
CA GLN A 450 11.59 21.19 11.19
C GLN A 450 11.64 20.47 9.83
N PHE A 451 10.91 19.37 9.69
CA PHE A 451 10.85 18.58 8.46
C PHE A 451 10.20 19.39 7.32
N GLY A 452 9.10 20.09 7.60
CA GLY A 452 8.38 20.96 6.65
C GLY A 452 9.26 22.00 5.94
N LYS A 453 10.31 22.51 6.60
CA LYS A 453 11.18 23.58 6.07
C LYS A 453 12.28 23.09 5.11
N SER A 454 12.67 21.82 5.18
CA SER A 454 13.98 21.38 4.64
C SER A 454 13.95 20.70 3.27
N ARG A 455 12.90 19.93 2.93
CA ARG A 455 12.86 19.10 1.70
C ARG A 455 11.67 19.32 0.78
N MET A 456 10.74 20.18 1.18
CA MET A 456 9.37 20.12 0.65
C MET A 456 9.00 21.31 -0.26
N GLN A 457 9.92 22.25 -0.51
CA GLN A 457 9.61 23.54 -1.16
C GLN A 457 8.91 23.46 -2.52
N LYS A 458 9.09 22.36 -3.27
CA LYS A 458 8.51 22.15 -4.60
C LYS A 458 7.32 21.18 -4.62
N ASP A 459 7.18 20.31 -3.61
CA ASP A 459 6.19 19.23 -3.60
C ASP A 459 4.94 19.59 -2.78
N VAL A 460 3.86 19.96 -3.48
CA VAL A 460 2.62 20.45 -2.86
C VAL A 460 1.87 19.34 -2.10
N MET A 461 2.02 18.07 -2.50
CA MET A 461 1.45 16.93 -1.78
C MET A 461 2.10 16.81 -0.39
N LEU A 462 3.43 16.80 -0.33
CA LEU A 462 4.16 16.76 0.94
C LEU A 462 3.87 18.02 1.79
N GLN A 463 3.87 19.22 1.20
CA GLN A 463 3.56 20.47 1.92
C GLN A 463 2.23 20.39 2.66
N ARG A 464 1.19 19.95 1.95
CA ARG A 464 -0.15 19.78 2.50
C ARG A 464 -0.19 18.71 3.59
N LEU A 465 0.52 17.58 3.44
CA LEU A 465 0.62 16.53 4.46
C LEU A 465 1.17 17.07 5.80
N PHE A 466 2.31 17.77 5.79
CA PHE A 466 2.89 18.27 7.05
C PHE A 466 2.09 19.43 7.64
N ALA A 467 1.49 20.30 6.82
CA ALA A 467 0.54 21.31 7.30
C ALA A 467 -0.70 20.65 7.94
N GLY A 468 -1.16 19.52 7.40
CA GLY A 468 -2.22 18.71 8.01
C GLY A 468 -1.77 18.10 9.35
N PHE A 469 -0.57 17.54 9.43
CA PHE A 469 -0.03 17.00 10.70
C PHE A 469 0.12 18.11 11.76
N GLU A 470 0.56 19.30 11.37
CA GLU A 470 0.59 20.51 12.22
C GLU A 470 -0.83 20.85 12.72
N ASN A 471 -1.83 20.84 11.81
CA ASN A 471 -3.22 21.14 12.15
C ASN A 471 -3.86 20.13 13.10
N ILE A 472 -3.56 18.82 12.97
CA ILE A 472 -3.99 17.80 13.94
C ILE A 472 -3.38 18.11 15.31
N LEU A 473 -2.05 18.27 15.37
CA LEU A 473 -1.34 18.51 16.62
C LEU A 473 -1.81 19.78 17.33
N GLN A 474 -2.09 20.85 16.59
CA GLN A 474 -2.55 22.12 17.15
C GLN A 474 -4.07 22.22 17.34
N ASN A 475 -4.84 21.17 17.00
CA ASN A 475 -6.31 21.20 16.98
C ASN A 475 -6.91 22.34 16.12
N LYS A 476 -6.21 22.77 15.06
CA LYS A 476 -6.67 23.83 14.12
C LYS A 476 -7.79 23.36 13.18
N THR A 477 -7.99 22.05 13.06
CA THR A 477 -8.99 21.46 12.16
C THR A 477 -9.74 20.39 12.91
N ASP A 478 -11.07 20.49 12.89
CA ASP A 478 -11.93 19.41 13.34
C ASP A 478 -11.93 18.28 12.29
N TYR A 479 -11.62 17.07 12.73
CA TYR A 479 -11.67 15.85 11.93
C TYR A 479 -12.77 14.89 12.41
N THR A 480 -13.60 15.29 13.38
CA THR A 480 -14.72 14.46 13.86
C THR A 480 -15.88 14.44 12.86
N ALA A 481 -16.17 15.55 12.17
CA ALA A 481 -17.20 15.64 11.13
C ALA A 481 -16.64 15.66 9.69
N ASP A 482 -17.30 14.90 8.81
CA ASP A 482 -17.23 14.92 7.34
C ASP A 482 -18.51 14.26 6.77
N PRO A 483 -19.39 15.02 6.07
CA PRO A 483 -20.65 14.48 5.54
C PRO A 483 -20.52 13.23 4.66
N THR A 484 -19.36 13.00 4.04
CA THR A 484 -19.08 11.80 3.24
C THR A 484 -19.18 10.51 4.06
N TYR A 485 -18.91 10.59 5.37
CA TYR A 485 -18.83 9.46 6.30
C TYR A 485 -19.77 9.58 7.49
N ASP A 486 -20.36 10.75 7.73
CA ASP A 486 -21.35 10.94 8.80
C ASP A 486 -22.74 10.46 8.34
N VAL A 487 -23.01 10.54 7.03
CA VAL A 487 -24.21 9.97 6.38
C VAL A 487 -23.79 9.17 5.13
N LEU A 488 -24.43 8.02 4.91
CA LEU A 488 -24.41 7.30 3.64
C LEU A 488 -25.73 7.51 2.88
N PRO A 489 -25.77 8.39 1.86
CA PRO A 489 -26.94 8.54 1.01
C PRO A 489 -27.27 7.27 0.22
N VAL A 490 -28.55 6.88 0.20
CA VAL A 490 -29.04 5.67 -0.47
C VAL A 490 -28.80 5.72 -1.99
N GLU A 491 -28.89 6.90 -2.59
CA GLU A 491 -28.61 7.15 -4.02
C GLU A 491 -27.19 6.72 -4.44
N ARG A 492 -26.20 6.79 -3.54
CA ARG A 492 -24.82 6.39 -3.86
C ARG A 492 -24.71 4.89 -4.13
N LEU A 493 -25.58 4.09 -3.52
CA LEU A 493 -25.63 2.63 -3.68
C LEU A 493 -26.41 2.18 -4.91
N GLN A 494 -27.14 3.08 -5.58
CA GLN A 494 -27.97 2.76 -6.74
C GLN A 494 -27.16 2.82 -8.05
N ARG A 495 -27.32 1.81 -8.89
CA ARG A 495 -26.80 1.74 -10.26
C ARG A 495 -27.88 1.16 -11.16
N ASN A 496 -28.29 1.89 -12.20
CA ASN A 496 -29.40 1.47 -13.08
C ASN A 496 -30.67 1.08 -12.29
N ASN A 497 -30.99 1.80 -11.21
CA ASN A 497 -32.09 1.52 -10.27
C ASN A 497 -31.97 0.19 -9.49
N GLU A 498 -30.75 -0.33 -9.31
CA GLU A 498 -30.44 -1.54 -8.54
C GLU A 498 -29.41 -1.23 -7.44
N MET A 499 -29.58 -1.79 -6.24
CA MET A 499 -28.57 -1.80 -5.18
C MET A 499 -28.04 -3.22 -4.98
N VAL A 500 -26.75 -3.44 -5.24
CA VAL A 500 -26.18 -4.80 -5.31
C VAL A 500 -25.20 -5.01 -4.16
N GLN A 501 -25.56 -5.93 -3.26
CA GLN A 501 -24.78 -6.26 -2.07
C GLN A 501 -24.31 -7.73 -2.15
N VAL A 502 -23.02 -7.96 -1.91
CA VAL A 502 -22.46 -9.32 -1.79
C VAL A 502 -22.11 -9.62 -0.33
N HIS A 503 -22.41 -10.84 0.13
CA HIS A 503 -21.97 -11.38 1.42
C HIS A 503 -21.07 -12.59 1.16
N PHE A 504 -19.87 -12.58 1.74
CA PHE A 504 -18.92 -13.68 1.67
C PHE A 504 -18.88 -14.46 2.97
N PHE A 505 -19.26 -15.73 2.86
CA PHE A 505 -19.15 -16.78 3.87
C PHE A 505 -18.11 -17.82 3.45
N TYR A 506 -17.63 -18.59 4.43
CA TYR A 506 -16.44 -19.43 4.30
C TYR A 506 -16.67 -20.86 4.77
N ASP A 507 -15.81 -21.77 4.30
CA ASP A 507 -15.93 -23.23 4.49
C ASP A 507 -15.44 -23.69 5.88
N ASP A 508 -16.02 -23.12 6.93
CA ASP A 508 -15.80 -23.47 8.33
C ASP A 508 -17.11 -23.43 9.13
N GLU A 509 -17.02 -23.74 10.43
CA GLU A 509 -18.19 -23.79 11.32
C GLU A 509 -18.83 -22.41 11.53
N ASP A 510 -18.04 -21.35 11.72
CA ASP A 510 -18.58 -19.98 11.88
C ASP A 510 -19.20 -19.47 10.58
N GLY A 511 -18.56 -19.67 9.43
CA GLY A 511 -19.09 -19.31 8.12
C GLY A 511 -20.41 -20.02 7.82
N THR A 512 -20.53 -21.31 8.17
CA THR A 512 -21.78 -22.07 8.06
C THR A 512 -22.84 -21.55 9.03
N SER A 513 -22.47 -21.28 10.29
CA SER A 513 -23.37 -20.77 11.33
C SER A 513 -23.86 -19.34 11.04
N SER A 514 -22.96 -18.49 10.55
CA SER A 514 -23.20 -17.12 10.12
C SER A 514 -24.05 -17.08 8.85
N PHE A 515 -23.81 -17.95 7.86
CA PHE A 515 -24.67 -18.06 6.67
C PHE A 515 -26.12 -18.40 7.06
N ALA A 516 -26.31 -19.41 7.93
CA ALA A 516 -27.64 -19.78 8.40
C ALA A 516 -28.33 -18.66 9.19
N SER A 517 -27.58 -17.99 10.08
CA SER A 517 -28.05 -16.86 10.90
C SER A 517 -28.44 -15.65 10.04
N SER A 518 -27.57 -15.25 9.10
CA SER A 518 -27.84 -14.17 8.16
C SER A 518 -29.03 -14.47 7.27
N LEU A 519 -29.12 -15.67 6.67
CA LEU A 519 -30.25 -16.05 5.82
C LEU A 519 -31.59 -16.05 6.58
N ALA A 520 -31.60 -16.41 7.87
CA ALA A 520 -32.78 -16.38 8.72
C ALA A 520 -33.29 -14.96 9.06
N SER A 521 -32.46 -13.91 8.86
CA SER A 521 -32.85 -12.51 9.09
C SER A 521 -33.67 -11.87 7.96
N TYR A 522 -33.83 -12.56 6.82
CA TYR A 522 -34.59 -12.10 5.66
C TYR A 522 -35.96 -12.77 5.62
N ASP A 523 -37.01 -12.00 5.91
CA ASP A 523 -38.39 -12.50 5.93
C ASP A 523 -38.98 -12.59 4.51
N LYS A 524 -39.75 -13.65 4.25
CA LYS A 524 -40.38 -13.95 2.96
C LYS A 524 -41.47 -12.97 2.54
N LYS A 525 -42.04 -12.22 3.49
CA LYS A 525 -42.98 -11.11 3.18
C LYS A 525 -42.26 -9.88 2.61
N ASP A 526 -40.97 -9.73 2.90
CA ASP A 526 -40.18 -8.54 2.55
C ASP A 526 -39.17 -8.86 1.41
N TRP A 527 -38.80 -10.14 1.22
CA TRP A 527 -37.78 -10.60 0.27
C TRP A 527 -38.18 -11.85 -0.53
N GLU A 528 -37.96 -11.83 -1.85
CA GLU A 528 -37.95 -13.02 -2.70
C GLU A 528 -36.60 -13.74 -2.58
N LYS A 529 -36.61 -15.06 -2.35
CA LYS A 529 -35.41 -15.90 -2.30
C LYS A 529 -35.31 -16.81 -3.54
N LYS A 530 -34.24 -16.67 -4.30
CA LYS A 530 -33.83 -17.59 -5.37
C LYS A 530 -32.58 -18.37 -4.96
N ASP A 531 -32.61 -19.69 -5.14
CA ASP A 531 -31.47 -20.59 -4.90
C ASP A 531 -30.82 -20.98 -6.24
N THR A 532 -29.51 -20.79 -6.38
CA THR A 532 -28.75 -21.11 -7.61
C THR A 532 -27.90 -22.37 -7.48
N GLY A 533 -28.05 -23.13 -6.39
CA GLY A 533 -27.15 -24.23 -6.05
C GLY A 533 -26.00 -23.76 -5.17
N ASN A 534 -25.07 -22.96 -5.71
CA ASN A 534 -23.84 -22.53 -5.03
C ASN A 534 -23.95 -21.19 -4.27
N TYR A 535 -24.98 -20.39 -4.55
CA TYR A 535 -25.28 -19.15 -3.85
C TYR A 535 -26.79 -18.92 -3.72
N ILE A 536 -27.18 -17.90 -2.96
CA ILE A 536 -28.55 -17.42 -2.82
C ILE A 536 -28.62 -15.99 -3.34
N ILE A 537 -29.72 -15.64 -4.01
CA ILE A 537 -30.10 -14.27 -4.33
C ILE A 537 -31.36 -13.93 -3.53
N LEU A 538 -31.33 -12.81 -2.81
CA LEU A 538 -32.47 -12.21 -2.13
C LEU A 538 -32.79 -10.89 -2.83
N THR A 539 -34.01 -10.72 -3.34
CA THR A 539 -34.49 -9.47 -3.97
C THR A 539 -35.58 -8.84 -3.10
N SER A 540 -35.52 -7.53 -2.84
CA SER A 540 -36.56 -6.84 -2.07
C SER A 540 -37.90 -6.84 -2.82
N LEU A 541 -39.00 -7.08 -2.10
CA LEU A 541 -40.35 -7.12 -2.67
C LEU A 541 -41.04 -5.75 -2.73
N SER A 542 -40.48 -4.74 -2.06
CA SER A 542 -41.00 -3.37 -2.01
C SER A 542 -39.89 -2.36 -1.75
N GLY A 543 -40.20 -1.07 -1.91
CA GLY A 543 -39.22 0.01 -1.71
C GLY A 543 -38.18 0.06 -2.82
N ASN A 544 -36.94 0.41 -2.47
CA ASN A 544 -35.80 0.36 -3.38
C ASN A 544 -35.47 -1.10 -3.76
N ASN A 545 -35.18 -1.31 -5.05
CA ASN A 545 -34.78 -2.61 -5.58
C ASN A 545 -33.35 -2.94 -5.12
N MET A 546 -33.25 -3.90 -4.21
CA MET A 546 -32.02 -4.36 -3.58
C MET A 546 -31.84 -5.85 -3.82
N LYS A 547 -30.63 -6.23 -4.25
CA LYS A 547 -30.23 -7.62 -4.51
C LYS A 547 -29.07 -7.97 -3.60
N VAL A 548 -29.32 -8.89 -2.67
CA VAL A 548 -28.30 -9.45 -1.77
C VAL A 548 -27.91 -10.83 -2.27
N PHE A 549 -26.65 -10.97 -2.68
CA PHE A 549 -26.04 -12.21 -3.14
C PHE A 549 -25.21 -12.82 -2.01
N MET A 550 -25.47 -14.08 -1.66
CA MET A 550 -24.79 -14.78 -0.56
C MET A 550 -24.21 -16.10 -1.08
N ASN A 551 -22.89 -16.27 -1.09
CA ASN A 551 -22.31 -17.58 -1.43
C ASN A 551 -22.63 -18.59 -0.32
N LYS A 552 -22.86 -19.85 -0.69
CA LYS A 552 -23.07 -20.91 0.29
C LYS A 552 -21.75 -21.58 0.66
N PRO A 553 -21.40 -21.66 1.95
CA PRO A 553 -20.24 -22.44 2.38
C PRO A 553 -20.47 -23.93 2.13
N MET A 554 -19.37 -24.69 2.03
CA MET A 554 -19.35 -26.16 1.90
C MET A 554 -20.04 -26.74 0.65
N THR A 555 -20.37 -25.92 -0.37
CA THR A 555 -21.00 -26.39 -1.61
C THR A 555 -20.01 -26.85 -2.69
N LYS A 556 -18.78 -26.35 -2.66
CA LYS A 556 -17.65 -26.78 -3.48
C LYS A 556 -16.36 -26.77 -2.63
N PRO A 557 -15.29 -27.49 -3.03
CA PRO A 557 -14.00 -27.39 -2.35
C PRO A 557 -13.45 -25.96 -2.44
N GLY A 558 -13.44 -25.24 -1.31
CA GLY A 558 -12.92 -23.89 -1.20
C GLY A 558 -13.94 -22.83 -1.58
N SER A 559 -14.37 -22.06 -0.58
CA SER A 559 -15.28 -20.90 -0.67
C SER A 559 -14.88 -19.87 -1.75
N ASP A 560 -13.58 -19.73 -2.02
CA ASP A 560 -13.07 -18.91 -3.14
C ASP A 560 -13.78 -19.25 -4.46
N SER A 561 -14.01 -20.54 -4.74
CA SER A 561 -14.62 -21.01 -5.99
C SER A 561 -16.09 -20.62 -6.14
N THR A 562 -16.85 -20.60 -5.03
CA THR A 562 -18.29 -20.26 -5.01
C THR A 562 -18.48 -18.75 -5.05
N GLN A 563 -17.62 -18.00 -4.35
CA GLN A 563 -17.55 -16.53 -4.44
C GLN A 563 -17.21 -16.08 -5.87
N ASP A 564 -16.19 -16.67 -6.50
CA ASP A 564 -15.76 -16.27 -7.85
C ASP A 564 -16.81 -16.58 -8.93
N GLU A 565 -17.59 -17.66 -8.76
CA GLU A 565 -18.73 -17.97 -9.61
C GLU A 565 -19.84 -16.92 -9.45
N MET A 566 -20.23 -16.63 -8.21
CA MET A 566 -21.22 -15.60 -7.90
C MET A 566 -20.83 -14.22 -8.46
N LEU A 567 -19.55 -13.82 -8.34
CA LEU A 567 -19.05 -12.57 -8.91
C LEU A 567 -19.11 -12.54 -10.45
N ARG A 568 -18.74 -13.64 -11.12
CA ARG A 568 -18.86 -13.75 -12.59
C ARG A 568 -20.32 -13.65 -13.05
N ASP A 569 -21.23 -14.29 -12.32
CA ASP A 569 -22.66 -14.26 -12.65
C ASP A 569 -23.28 -12.89 -12.43
N ILE A 570 -22.90 -12.16 -11.38
CA ILE A 570 -23.30 -10.76 -11.15
C ILE A 570 -22.85 -9.89 -12.34
N ALA A 571 -21.57 -9.99 -12.73
CA ALA A 571 -21.02 -9.21 -13.83
C ALA A 571 -21.66 -9.55 -15.19
N SER A 572 -21.96 -10.83 -15.45
CA SER A 572 -22.60 -11.26 -16.71
C SER A 572 -24.05 -10.78 -16.84
N GLN A 573 -24.73 -10.53 -15.72
CA GLN A 573 -26.06 -9.92 -15.66
C GLN A 573 -26.04 -8.38 -15.77
N GLY A 574 -24.85 -7.75 -15.87
CA GLY A 574 -24.71 -6.30 -15.97
C GLY A 574 -24.86 -5.55 -14.64
N TYR A 575 -24.82 -6.27 -13.50
CA TYR A 575 -24.90 -5.68 -12.18
C TYR A 575 -23.53 -5.16 -11.70
N GLU A 576 -23.49 -3.94 -11.16
CA GLU A 576 -22.31 -3.36 -10.51
C GLU A 576 -22.46 -3.48 -8.98
N ILE A 577 -21.47 -4.09 -8.31
CA ILE A 577 -21.49 -4.28 -6.86
C ILE A 577 -21.25 -2.94 -6.16
N THR A 578 -22.19 -2.53 -5.30
CA THR A 578 -22.12 -1.27 -4.54
C THR A 578 -21.98 -1.48 -3.04
N SER A 579 -22.26 -2.68 -2.51
CA SER A 579 -22.00 -3.07 -1.11
C SER A 579 -21.24 -4.40 -1.01
N PHE A 580 -20.26 -4.48 -0.10
CA PHE A 580 -19.47 -5.69 0.13
C PHE A 580 -19.39 -6.06 1.61
N ILE A 581 -19.85 -7.26 1.98
CA ILE A 581 -19.96 -7.72 3.37
C ILE A 581 -19.07 -8.97 3.56
N HIS A 582 -18.08 -8.88 4.44
CA HIS A 582 -17.26 -10.02 4.86
C HIS A 582 -17.84 -10.66 6.14
N ARG A 583 -18.15 -11.96 6.08
CA ARG A 583 -18.79 -12.74 7.15
C ARG A 583 -18.02 -14.05 7.42
N GLY A 584 -16.82 -13.90 7.97
CA GLY A 584 -16.03 -15.00 8.51
C GLY A 584 -14.94 -14.54 9.47
N HIS A 585 -14.03 -15.45 9.82
CA HIS A 585 -12.86 -15.15 10.64
C HIS A 585 -11.83 -14.28 9.90
N SER A 586 -10.97 -13.59 10.67
CA SER A 586 -9.97 -12.66 10.14
C SER A 586 -8.94 -13.31 9.21
N TYR A 587 -8.64 -14.61 9.37
CA TYR A 587 -7.73 -15.33 8.47
C TYR A 587 -8.29 -15.50 7.05
N HIS A 588 -9.58 -15.27 6.83
CA HIS A 588 -10.18 -15.23 5.49
C HIS A 588 -10.22 -13.82 4.88
N LEU A 589 -9.92 -12.77 5.66
CA LEU A 589 -10.09 -11.39 5.24
C LEU A 589 -9.28 -11.05 3.98
N TYR A 590 -8.04 -11.57 3.86
CA TYR A 590 -7.20 -11.36 2.68
C TYR A 590 -7.82 -11.90 1.37
N GLN A 591 -8.65 -12.97 1.45
CA GLN A 591 -9.37 -13.50 0.29
C GLN A 591 -10.50 -12.54 -0.12
N SER A 592 -11.20 -11.97 0.87
CA SER A 592 -12.23 -10.94 0.65
C SER A 592 -11.64 -9.68 0.02
N LEU A 593 -10.56 -9.12 0.59
CA LEU A 593 -9.99 -7.84 0.16
C LEU A 593 -9.56 -7.85 -1.31
N ARG A 594 -9.01 -8.98 -1.79
CA ARG A 594 -8.63 -9.19 -3.20
C ARG A 594 -9.81 -9.14 -4.19
N LYS A 595 -11.05 -9.16 -3.71
CA LYS A 595 -12.30 -9.23 -4.49
C LYS A 595 -13.19 -7.99 -4.33
N ILE A 596 -12.76 -6.99 -3.53
CA ILE A 596 -13.46 -5.70 -3.43
C ILE A 596 -13.18 -4.87 -4.68
N SER A 597 -14.20 -4.20 -5.22
CA SER A 597 -14.08 -3.29 -6.36
C SER A 597 -14.15 -1.83 -5.93
N PRO A 598 -13.54 -0.88 -6.70
CA PRO A 598 -13.67 0.56 -6.44
C PRO A 598 -15.12 1.09 -6.49
N SER A 599 -16.05 0.33 -7.04
CA SER A 599 -17.48 0.67 -7.11
C SER A 599 -18.19 0.60 -5.75
N CYS A 600 -17.69 -0.22 -4.81
CA CYS A 600 -18.27 -0.41 -3.48
C CYS A 600 -18.32 0.92 -2.71
N GLN A 601 -19.52 1.41 -2.41
CA GLN A 601 -19.73 2.60 -1.58
C GLN A 601 -19.96 2.23 -0.10
N PHE A 602 -20.34 0.99 0.19
CA PHE A 602 -20.46 0.45 1.54
C PHE A 602 -19.64 -0.85 1.67
N VAL A 603 -18.86 -0.95 2.74
CA VAL A 603 -18.07 -2.15 3.07
C VAL A 603 -18.27 -2.50 4.54
N PHE A 604 -18.44 -3.78 4.84
CA PHE A 604 -18.61 -4.27 6.21
C PHE A 604 -17.62 -5.40 6.47
N LEU A 605 -16.60 -5.14 7.28
CA LEU A 605 -15.60 -6.13 7.71
C LEU A 605 -15.98 -6.65 9.10
N GLY A 606 -16.93 -7.58 9.11
CA GLY A 606 -17.52 -8.17 10.32
C GLY A 606 -16.64 -9.20 11.05
N SER A 607 -15.37 -9.30 10.69
CA SER A 607 -14.35 -10.16 11.29
C SER A 607 -13.56 -9.42 12.37
N CYS A 608 -12.86 -10.17 13.23
CA CYS A 608 -11.84 -9.63 14.12
C CYS A 608 -10.78 -8.83 13.33
N GLY A 609 -10.21 -7.78 13.94
CA GLY A 609 -9.05 -7.05 13.40
C GLY A 609 -9.24 -6.27 12.10
N GLY A 610 -10.46 -6.16 11.56
CA GLY A 610 -10.76 -5.51 10.27
C GLY A 610 -10.30 -4.04 10.17
N TYR A 611 -10.09 -3.36 11.29
CA TYR A 611 -9.50 -2.02 11.32
C TYR A 611 -8.12 -1.91 10.68
N SER A 612 -7.28 -2.97 10.80
CA SER A 612 -5.94 -2.98 10.21
C SER A 612 -5.94 -2.85 8.68
N GLU A 613 -7.04 -3.22 8.03
CA GLU A 613 -7.20 -3.25 6.57
C GLU A 613 -8.08 -2.11 6.03
N ALA A 614 -8.74 -1.35 6.91
CA ALA A 614 -9.64 -0.27 6.52
C ALA A 614 -8.97 0.78 5.63
N LEU A 615 -7.72 1.13 5.94
CA LEU A 615 -6.92 2.10 5.17
C LEU A 615 -6.60 1.61 3.75
N ASN A 616 -6.47 0.31 3.53
CA ASN A 616 -6.29 -0.29 2.20
C ASN A 616 -7.59 -0.21 1.38
N VAL A 617 -8.76 -0.37 2.03
CA VAL A 617 -10.07 -0.17 1.37
C VAL A 617 -10.30 1.31 1.03
N PHE A 618 -9.88 2.24 1.89
CA PHE A 618 -9.92 3.68 1.60
C PHE A 618 -8.96 4.12 0.48
N GLU A 619 -7.83 3.44 0.29
CA GLU A 619 -6.96 3.66 -0.87
C GLU A 619 -7.69 3.31 -2.18
N LEU A 620 -8.42 2.19 -2.19
CA LEU A 620 -9.19 1.71 -3.34
C LEU A 620 -10.37 2.64 -3.69
N ASN A 621 -11.15 3.06 -2.67
CA ASN A 621 -12.22 4.04 -2.79
C ASN A 621 -12.23 5.03 -1.60
N PRO A 622 -11.71 6.27 -1.79
CA PRO A 622 -11.70 7.30 -0.75
C PRO A 622 -13.06 7.85 -0.31
N ASP A 623 -14.17 7.44 -0.93
CA ASP A 623 -15.53 7.82 -0.50
C ASP A 623 -16.29 6.68 0.19
N VAL A 624 -15.72 5.47 0.27
CA VAL A 624 -16.37 4.29 0.85
C VAL A 624 -16.77 4.50 2.31
N ASN A 625 -17.96 4.07 2.68
CA ASN A 625 -18.40 4.00 4.06
C ASN A 625 -18.10 2.60 4.58
N ILE A 626 -17.13 2.47 5.50
CA ILE A 626 -16.68 1.18 6.03
C ILE A 626 -17.03 1.01 7.51
N ILE A 627 -17.63 -0.13 7.85
CA ILE A 627 -17.74 -0.63 9.22
C ILE A 627 -16.71 -1.74 9.41
N VAL A 628 -15.96 -1.70 10.50
CA VAL A 628 -14.99 -2.73 10.88
C VAL A 628 -15.07 -3.04 12.37
N THR A 629 -14.40 -4.10 12.81
CA THR A 629 -14.09 -4.29 14.24
C THR A 629 -12.62 -4.01 14.55
N ARG A 630 -12.34 -3.43 15.73
CA ARG A 630 -11.03 -3.52 16.38
C ARG A 630 -10.83 -4.90 16.99
N ASN A 631 -11.84 -5.38 17.72
CA ASN A 631 -11.72 -6.55 18.59
C ASN A 631 -12.42 -7.79 18.03
N ILE A 632 -13.70 -8.00 18.36
CA ILE A 632 -14.40 -9.25 18.10
C ILE A 632 -15.53 -9.04 17.09
N GLY A 633 -15.41 -9.70 15.94
CA GLY A 633 -16.52 -9.95 15.03
C GLY A 633 -17.50 -10.95 15.65
N SER A 634 -18.81 -10.70 15.58
CA SER A 634 -19.81 -11.60 16.15
C SER A 634 -21.15 -11.47 15.45
N LYS A 635 -21.77 -12.59 15.10
CA LYS A 635 -23.13 -12.64 14.52
C LYS A 635 -24.20 -11.95 15.38
N LEU A 636 -24.01 -11.92 16.72
CA LEU A 636 -24.90 -11.21 17.66
C LEU A 636 -24.97 -9.69 17.41
N ILE A 637 -23.95 -9.12 16.76
CA ILE A 637 -23.89 -7.70 16.38
C ILE A 637 -24.03 -7.56 14.86
N ASN A 638 -23.31 -8.37 14.08
CA ASN A 638 -23.31 -8.35 12.62
C ASN A 638 -24.72 -8.50 12.03
N ASP A 639 -25.49 -9.50 12.45
CA ASP A 639 -26.82 -9.76 11.86
C ASP A 639 -27.82 -8.64 12.20
N PRO A 640 -28.01 -8.20 13.46
CA PRO A 640 -28.93 -7.10 13.76
C PRO A 640 -28.55 -5.76 13.12
N LEU A 641 -27.25 -5.47 12.99
CA LEU A 641 -26.73 -4.23 12.39
C LEU A 641 -26.96 -4.20 10.87
N LEU A 642 -26.56 -5.28 10.17
CA LEU A 642 -26.79 -5.41 8.73
C LEU A 642 -28.27 -5.48 8.37
N GLN A 643 -29.10 -6.13 9.20
CA GLN A 643 -30.54 -6.19 9.00
C GLN A 643 -31.17 -4.79 9.05
N LYS A 644 -30.80 -3.95 10.05
CA LYS A 644 -31.30 -2.56 10.15
C LYS A 644 -30.84 -1.72 8.95
N ILE A 645 -29.56 -1.76 8.61
CA ILE A 645 -29.01 -1.03 7.46
C ILE A 645 -29.75 -1.42 6.17
N ASN A 646 -29.93 -2.72 5.91
CA ASN A 646 -30.62 -3.16 4.69
C ASN A 646 -32.11 -2.79 4.70
N GLN A 647 -32.79 -2.79 5.85
CA GLN A 647 -34.17 -2.31 5.97
C GLN A 647 -34.30 -0.81 5.65
N ASP A 648 -33.38 0.01 6.18
CA ASP A 648 -33.36 1.46 5.94
C ASP A 648 -33.11 1.78 4.46
N LEU A 649 -32.11 1.12 3.85
CA LEU A 649 -31.79 1.28 2.42
C LEU A 649 -32.95 0.87 1.52
N VAL A 650 -33.63 -0.24 1.82
CA VAL A 650 -34.84 -0.68 1.10
C VAL A 650 -35.99 0.32 1.31
N ALA A 651 -36.14 0.89 2.51
CA ALA A 651 -37.12 1.94 2.80
C ALA A 651 -36.80 3.31 2.17
N GLY A 652 -35.65 3.46 1.49
CA GLY A 652 -35.22 4.72 0.88
C GLY A 652 -34.69 5.74 1.89
N GLN A 653 -34.20 5.28 3.04
CA GLN A 653 -33.61 6.11 4.08
C GLN A 653 -32.08 6.13 3.95
N ASP A 654 -31.50 7.32 4.07
CA ASP A 654 -30.07 7.50 4.20
C ASP A 654 -29.59 7.03 5.58
N ILE A 655 -28.38 6.48 5.66
CA ILE A 655 -27.84 5.96 6.93
C ILE A 655 -27.04 7.05 7.64
N ASN A 656 -27.64 7.72 8.64
CA ASN A 656 -26.87 8.53 9.60
C ASN A 656 -26.18 7.60 10.61
N TRP A 657 -24.85 7.62 10.66
CA TRP A 657 -24.08 6.67 11.44
C TRP A 657 -24.11 6.94 12.95
N ASP A 658 -24.18 8.19 13.39
CA ASP A 658 -24.29 8.52 14.81
C ASP A 658 -25.69 8.19 15.36
N GLU A 659 -26.75 8.44 14.59
CA GLU A 659 -28.11 8.00 14.93
C GLU A 659 -28.22 6.48 14.97
N THR A 660 -27.63 5.79 13.98
CA THR A 660 -27.59 4.33 13.92
C THR A 660 -26.86 3.76 15.14
N TRP A 661 -25.69 4.29 15.50
CA TRP A 661 -24.95 3.82 16.68
C TRP A 661 -25.72 4.08 17.98
N ALA A 662 -26.31 5.27 18.17
CA ALA A 662 -27.10 5.58 19.36
C ALA A 662 -28.33 4.66 19.52
N ALA A 663 -28.98 4.27 18.40
CA ALA A 663 -30.05 3.28 18.41
C ALA A 663 -29.55 1.89 18.85
N PHE A 664 -28.35 1.48 18.42
CA PHE A 664 -27.76 0.19 18.81
C PHE A 664 -27.21 0.17 20.23
N ASP A 665 -26.64 1.27 20.74
CA ASP A 665 -26.28 1.42 22.16
C ASP A 665 -27.50 1.23 23.08
N THR A 666 -28.67 1.73 22.64
CA THR A 666 -29.94 1.54 23.36
C THR A 666 -30.49 0.11 23.22
N LYS A 667 -30.30 -0.54 22.06
CA LYS A 667 -30.79 -1.89 21.76
C LYS A 667 -29.97 -2.99 22.45
N PHE A 668 -28.65 -2.85 22.49
CA PHE A 668 -27.72 -3.84 23.02
C PHE A 668 -27.55 -3.71 24.54
N THR A 669 -28.61 -3.91 25.33
CA THR A 669 -28.57 -3.64 26.78
C THR A 669 -27.73 -4.60 27.61
N SER A 670 -27.57 -5.86 27.17
CA SER A 670 -26.80 -6.87 27.91
C SER A 670 -25.31 -6.52 27.99
N LYS A 671 -24.61 -6.94 29.05
CA LYS A 671 -23.16 -6.71 29.15
C LYS A 671 -22.41 -7.28 27.94
N GLN A 672 -22.68 -8.54 27.59
CA GLN A 672 -22.04 -9.21 26.45
C GLN A 672 -22.24 -8.44 25.14
N THR A 673 -23.45 -7.96 24.85
CA THR A 673 -23.72 -7.21 23.61
C THR A 673 -23.10 -5.82 23.61
N ARG A 674 -22.98 -5.14 24.76
CA ARG A 674 -22.25 -3.86 24.85
C ARG A 674 -20.75 -4.05 24.63
N ASP A 675 -20.17 -5.03 25.32
CA ASP A 675 -18.74 -5.36 25.21
C ASP A 675 -18.40 -5.73 23.74
N LEU A 676 -19.24 -6.54 23.08
CA LEU A 676 -19.10 -6.82 21.65
C LEU A 676 -19.32 -5.58 20.76
N PHE A 677 -20.38 -4.80 20.95
CA PHE A 677 -20.69 -3.65 20.09
C PHE A 677 -19.64 -2.53 20.18
N SER A 678 -19.07 -2.28 21.38
CA SER A 678 -17.96 -1.32 21.57
C SER A 678 -16.69 -1.64 20.75
N SER A 679 -16.61 -2.85 20.21
CA SER A 679 -15.53 -3.27 19.31
C SER A 679 -15.73 -2.79 17.86
N TYR A 680 -16.90 -2.27 17.49
CA TYR A 680 -17.26 -1.86 16.13
C TYR A 680 -17.04 -0.37 15.92
N ILE A 681 -16.45 -0.02 14.77
CA ILE A 681 -16.17 1.35 14.38
C ILE A 681 -17.08 1.74 13.21
N PRO A 682 -17.88 2.81 13.33
CA PRO A 682 -18.62 3.39 12.21
C PRO A 682 -17.71 4.18 11.25
N PRO A 683 -18.15 4.42 9.99
CA PRO A 683 -17.36 5.13 9.00
C PRO A 683 -16.88 6.52 9.46
N ASN A 684 -17.68 7.21 10.29
CA ASN A 684 -17.37 8.55 10.76
C ASN A 684 -16.23 8.65 11.81
N LYS A 685 -15.66 7.55 12.31
CA LYS A 685 -14.58 7.61 13.33
C LYS A 685 -13.16 7.43 12.78
N PHE A 686 -13.00 7.19 11.47
CA PHE A 686 -11.68 7.09 10.84
C PHE A 686 -11.09 8.48 10.56
N ILE A 687 -10.09 8.87 11.33
CA ILE A 687 -9.41 10.16 11.15
C ILE A 687 -8.47 10.12 9.96
N GLY A 688 -7.86 8.97 9.67
CA GLY A 688 -6.86 8.79 8.62
C GLY A 688 -7.38 9.22 7.25
N VAL A 689 -8.56 8.73 6.90
CA VAL A 689 -9.18 9.09 5.63
C VAL A 689 -9.77 10.51 5.64
N LYS A 690 -10.44 10.95 6.72
CA LYS A 690 -10.92 12.34 6.88
C LYS A 690 -9.76 13.36 6.76
N PHE A 691 -8.58 13.00 7.26
CA PHE A 691 -7.34 13.74 7.08
C PHE A 691 -6.94 13.82 5.60
N ILE A 692 -6.82 12.69 4.91
CA ILE A 692 -6.47 12.67 3.48
C ILE A 692 -7.50 13.43 2.64
N ARG A 693 -8.80 13.36 2.97
CA ARG A 693 -9.83 14.19 2.33
C ARG A 693 -9.53 15.67 2.44
N LYS A 694 -9.38 16.19 3.66
CA LYS A 694 -9.15 17.63 3.88
C LYS A 694 -7.80 18.10 3.31
N VAL A 695 -6.76 17.26 3.41
CA VAL A 695 -5.40 17.59 2.94
C VAL A 695 -5.28 17.53 1.41
N PHE A 696 -5.90 16.56 0.73
CA PHE A 696 -5.86 16.45 -0.74
C PHE A 696 -7.05 17.12 -1.44
N SER A 697 -7.94 17.76 -0.69
CA SER A 697 -9.16 18.40 -1.19
C SER A 697 -10.08 17.39 -1.89
N PHE A 698 -10.39 16.27 -1.20
CA PHE A 698 -11.55 15.36 -1.43
C PHE A 698 -12.43 15.69 -2.63
#